data_AF-A0A969ZSJ7-F1
#
_entry.id   AF-A0A969ZSJ7-F1
#
_cell.length_a   1.000
_cell.length_b   1.000
_cell.length_c   1.000
_cell.angle_alpha   90.00
_cell.angle_beta   90.00
_cell.angle_gamma   90.00
#
_symmetry.space_group_name_H-M   'P 1'
#
loop_
_entity.id
_entity.type
_entity.pdbx_description
1 polymer ?
#
loop_
_entity_poly.entity_id
_entity_poly.type
_entity_poly.pdbx_seq_one_letter_code
_entity_poly.pdbx_strand_id
1 'polypeptide(L)'
;MKNKLHKLISKYIIIMLLIILPMQSFAISNPWDKYIQYMPEKMPVVKRDFRAAWISTTLNLDWPSVETRNIENDTVRIQRTKEELINILDKAVEMNINAVFLQVSPEADAFYKSNIVPWSRYLTGTFGKDPGFDPLAFAIEEAHKRNIELHAWFNPYRVSMYANDDTKKSLDIKKSVYKEHPEWIRTAKSRFVIDPGIPEARKWVVDRVMEVVNNYDIDGIHFDDYFYYEDYVGELKDQDTFMKYNSNEFSTLGDWRRNNTYLLIKEISEKINSKKPWIKFGVSPAGVWANKKDGHPDGSNTSAGLPNYDRGFADTKKWVEEEIIDYIAPQIYFSFANSAAPYGEVASWWSNVVKNKDVHLYIGQALYKVNDNSDEYFLGDKAIEEFRRQLKFNTTNHEITGSIMFRFKNFFDNNKQLVVNDIKKNLWYTKALPPEMPWKSDKTPKSPIGGKIEITSSGTKLTWKDEDVNTAYYAIYRMNKGNNIDINSDEAAKVLIATVRKDNKSTQEFVDREISNPKEIKYVVTALDRLHNESKGLEISINQSKYFDDVKGSYSWAIKAIDKLYEERIVSGVGSYKFLPGNNISRADFLIMVMKSYGIPIETGIEDNFSDAGGRYYTDYLATAKKIGLVSGVGDNLYMPESPITRQDMIVILHSVLEKFDKLPVPNSSNKPFNQYNDSSNVSQYAQNQVKLFVESGIIKGDGENIRPKSNSTRAETAQVIYNLLFK
;
A
#
# COMPACT_ATOMS: atom_id res chain seq x y z
N MET A 1 90.94 -1.14 -10.71
CA MET A 1 89.64 -1.13 -11.43
C MET A 1 88.47 -1.73 -10.64
N LYS A 2 88.64 -2.75 -9.77
CA LYS A 2 87.52 -3.40 -9.05
C LYS A 2 86.68 -2.50 -8.12
N ASN A 3 87.27 -1.49 -7.47
CA ASN A 3 86.53 -0.61 -6.53
C ASN A 3 85.62 0.45 -7.19
N LYS A 4 85.88 0.84 -8.45
CA LYS A 4 84.99 1.78 -9.18
C LYS A 4 83.75 1.07 -9.74
N LEU A 5 83.89 -0.21 -10.13
CA LEU A 5 82.77 -1.00 -10.66
C LEU A 5 81.75 -1.35 -9.58
N HIS A 6 82.19 -1.65 -8.35
CA HIS A 6 81.28 -1.90 -7.22
C HIS A 6 80.48 -0.65 -6.80
N LYS A 7 81.10 0.54 -6.79
CA LYS A 7 80.39 1.79 -6.49
C LYS A 7 79.42 2.22 -7.59
N LEU A 8 79.71 1.90 -8.87
CA LEU A 8 78.75 2.11 -9.95
C LEU A 8 77.58 1.14 -9.86
N ILE A 9 77.83 -0.16 -9.70
CA ILE A 9 76.78 -1.19 -9.63
C ILE A 9 75.88 -0.96 -8.41
N SER A 10 76.44 -0.60 -7.25
CA SER A 10 75.65 -0.26 -6.06
C SER A 10 74.76 0.98 -6.26
N LYS A 11 75.25 2.03 -6.96
CA LYS A 11 74.41 3.19 -7.31
C LYS A 11 73.30 2.83 -8.31
N TYR A 12 73.58 1.98 -9.30
CA TYR A 12 72.56 1.53 -10.26
C TYR A 12 71.53 0.58 -9.63
N ILE A 13 71.92 -0.27 -8.67
CA ILE A 13 70.99 -1.14 -7.94
C ILE A 13 70.10 -0.33 -6.99
N ILE A 14 70.62 0.72 -6.33
CA ILE A 14 69.81 1.62 -5.49
C ILE A 14 68.86 2.47 -6.35
N ILE A 15 69.30 2.93 -7.53
CA ILE A 15 68.43 3.64 -8.49
C ILE A 15 67.38 2.70 -9.08
N MET A 16 67.72 1.44 -9.40
CA MET A 16 66.74 0.43 -9.82
C MET A 16 65.76 0.06 -8.70
N LEU A 17 66.20 -0.04 -7.45
CA LEU A 17 65.33 -0.30 -6.29
C LEU A 17 64.42 0.89 -5.95
N LEU A 18 64.81 2.13 -6.26
CA LEU A 18 63.95 3.31 -6.17
C LEU A 18 62.96 3.42 -7.35
N ILE A 19 63.28 2.84 -8.51
CA ILE A 19 62.38 2.76 -9.68
C ILE A 19 61.43 1.55 -9.59
N ILE A 20 61.78 0.53 -8.80
CA ILE A 20 60.95 -0.64 -8.48
C ILE A 20 60.46 -0.53 -7.02
N LEU A 21 60.00 0.65 -6.61
CA LEU A 21 58.87 0.65 -5.69
C LEU A 21 57.74 -0.04 -6.46
N PRO A 22 57.03 -1.03 -5.88
CA PRO A 22 55.74 -1.37 -6.45
C PRO A 22 55.00 -0.04 -6.49
N MET A 23 54.65 0.44 -7.68
CA MET A 23 53.44 1.21 -7.82
C MET A 23 52.37 0.27 -7.25
N GLN A 24 52.18 0.32 -5.92
CA GLN A 24 50.85 0.19 -5.39
C GLN A 24 50.12 1.25 -6.17
N SER A 25 49.47 0.81 -7.24
CA SER A 25 48.31 1.47 -7.75
C SER A 25 47.45 1.68 -6.51
N PHE A 26 47.57 2.86 -5.91
CA PHE A 26 46.51 3.40 -5.09
C PHE A 26 45.36 3.44 -6.08
N ALA A 27 44.57 2.36 -6.10
CA ALA A 27 43.33 2.32 -6.83
C ALA A 27 42.62 3.59 -6.37
N ILE A 28 42.39 4.52 -7.30
CA ILE A 28 41.71 5.76 -6.99
C ILE A 28 40.37 5.31 -6.43
N SER A 29 40.18 5.48 -5.11
CA SER A 29 38.93 5.09 -4.46
C SER A 29 37.84 6.00 -4.99
N ASN A 30 36.79 5.44 -5.54
CA ASN A 30 35.67 6.26 -5.97
C ASN A 30 34.99 6.89 -4.74
N PRO A 31 34.38 8.07 -4.88
CA PRO A 31 33.67 8.73 -3.77
C PRO A 31 32.59 7.89 -3.08
N TRP A 32 32.04 6.90 -3.80
CA TRP A 32 31.00 5.98 -3.29
C TRP A 32 31.53 4.67 -2.70
N ASP A 33 32.84 4.38 -2.75
CA ASP A 33 33.38 3.09 -2.29
C ASP A 33 33.07 2.82 -0.81
N LYS A 34 33.00 3.87 0.03
CA LYS A 34 32.61 3.75 1.45
C LYS A 34 31.16 3.28 1.68
N TYR A 35 30.33 3.28 0.63
CA TYR A 35 28.91 2.93 0.70
C TYR A 35 28.56 1.66 -0.08
N ILE A 36 29.57 0.92 -0.59
CA ILE A 36 29.34 -0.20 -1.50
C ILE A 36 28.45 -1.31 -0.90
N GLN A 37 28.45 -1.46 0.43
CA GLN A 37 27.57 -2.39 1.15
C GLN A 37 26.07 -2.11 0.95
N TYR A 38 25.70 -0.87 0.61
CA TYR A 38 24.33 -0.46 0.32
C TYR A 38 24.03 -0.46 -1.19
N MET A 39 24.96 -0.89 -2.03
CA MET A 39 24.84 -0.84 -3.50
C MET A 39 25.02 -2.25 -4.10
N PRO A 40 24.08 -3.17 -3.84
CA PRO A 40 24.14 -4.51 -4.42
C PRO A 40 24.14 -4.47 -5.96
N GLU A 41 24.66 -5.53 -6.58
CA GLU A 41 24.74 -5.64 -8.04
C GLU A 41 23.35 -5.52 -8.69
N LYS A 42 22.34 -6.15 -8.09
CA LYS A 42 20.94 -6.09 -8.51
C LYS A 42 20.12 -5.28 -7.53
N MET A 43 19.08 -4.62 -8.03
CA MET A 43 18.12 -3.93 -7.19
C MET A 43 17.40 -4.95 -6.27
N PRO A 44 17.40 -4.75 -4.94
CA PRO A 44 16.62 -5.57 -4.03
C PRO A 44 15.14 -5.53 -4.39
N VAL A 45 14.46 -6.64 -4.17
CA VAL A 45 13.00 -6.69 -4.26
C VAL A 45 12.48 -6.19 -2.92
N VAL A 46 11.60 -5.19 -2.95
CA VAL A 46 10.93 -4.68 -1.75
C VAL A 46 9.44 -4.56 -2.01
N LYS A 47 8.62 -5.01 -1.05
CA LYS A 47 7.15 -4.92 -1.13
C LYS A 47 6.66 -3.51 -0.81
N ARG A 48 7.34 -2.84 0.12
CA ARG A 48 6.96 -1.50 0.58
C ARG A 48 8.06 -0.50 0.22
N ASP A 49 7.68 0.50 -0.58
CA ASP A 49 8.57 1.56 -1.05
C ASP A 49 7.71 2.76 -1.49
N PHE A 50 7.93 3.91 -0.88
CA PHE A 50 7.22 5.13 -1.25
C PHE A 50 7.86 5.71 -2.51
N ARG A 51 7.12 5.67 -3.62
CA ARG A 51 7.60 6.10 -4.94
C ARG A 51 6.74 7.25 -5.41
N ALA A 52 7.34 8.43 -5.49
CA ALA A 52 6.59 9.65 -5.75
C ALA A 52 7.28 10.61 -6.69
N ALA A 53 6.56 11.66 -7.07
CA ALA A 53 7.09 12.78 -7.83
C ALA A 53 6.33 14.07 -7.53
N TRP A 54 7.04 15.19 -7.58
CA TRP A 54 6.46 16.53 -7.46
C TRP A 54 5.87 17.00 -8.79
N ILE A 55 4.64 17.53 -8.73
CA ILE A 55 3.95 18.22 -9.82
C ILE A 55 3.88 19.70 -9.43
N SER A 56 4.85 20.48 -9.91
CA SER A 56 4.98 21.91 -9.68
C SER A 56 4.05 22.71 -10.57
N THR A 57 3.27 23.60 -9.97
CA THR A 57 2.33 24.47 -10.67
C THR A 57 2.82 25.90 -10.82
N THR A 58 3.73 26.33 -9.92
CA THR A 58 4.43 27.62 -10.02
C THR A 58 5.08 27.74 -11.39
N LEU A 59 4.93 28.89 -12.06
CA LEU A 59 5.43 29.15 -13.42
C LEU A 59 5.02 28.10 -14.47
N ASN A 60 3.94 27.33 -14.23
CA ASN A 60 3.47 26.27 -15.13
C ASN A 60 4.57 25.22 -15.43
N LEU A 61 5.38 24.91 -14.42
CA LEU A 61 6.58 24.08 -14.56
C LEU A 61 6.29 22.62 -14.93
N ASP A 62 5.21 22.04 -14.40
CA ASP A 62 4.70 20.72 -14.76
C ASP A 62 3.25 20.77 -15.23
N TRP A 63 2.35 21.43 -14.48
CA TRP A 63 0.91 21.44 -14.79
C TRP A 63 0.16 22.69 -14.28
N PRO A 64 -0.85 23.19 -15.01
CA PRO A 64 -1.06 22.98 -16.44
C PRO A 64 0.10 23.60 -17.25
N SER A 65 0.24 23.22 -18.51
CA SER A 65 1.22 23.82 -19.40
C SER A 65 0.95 25.31 -19.66
N VAL A 66 1.98 26.06 -20.06
CA VAL A 66 1.85 27.47 -20.43
C VAL A 66 0.92 27.62 -21.63
N GLU A 67 1.03 26.69 -22.58
CA GLU A 67 0.20 26.58 -23.77
C GLU A 67 -1.28 26.44 -23.39
N THR A 68 -1.60 25.50 -22.50
CA THR A 68 -2.96 25.30 -22.01
C THR A 68 -3.46 26.52 -21.24
N ARG A 69 -2.67 27.07 -20.32
CA ARG A 69 -3.05 28.29 -19.56
C ARG A 69 -3.43 29.45 -20.47
N ASN A 70 -2.74 29.62 -21.60
CA ASN A 70 -2.95 30.72 -22.55
C ASN A 70 -4.15 30.53 -23.49
N ILE A 71 -4.89 29.40 -23.40
CA ILE A 71 -6.10 29.19 -24.20
C ILE A 71 -7.21 30.12 -23.70
N GLU A 72 -7.71 30.99 -24.56
CA GLU A 72 -8.76 31.97 -24.23
C GLU A 72 -10.15 31.33 -24.02
N ASN A 73 -10.47 30.29 -24.79
CA ASN A 73 -11.74 29.59 -24.66
C ASN A 73 -11.74 28.69 -23.41
N ASP A 74 -12.52 29.06 -22.39
CA ASP A 74 -12.54 28.37 -21.11
C ASP A 74 -12.90 26.88 -21.23
N THR A 75 -13.86 26.51 -22.09
CA THR A 75 -14.23 25.10 -22.30
C THR A 75 -13.03 24.28 -22.79
N VAL A 76 -12.30 24.80 -23.79
CA VAL A 76 -11.12 24.13 -24.36
C VAL A 76 -9.96 24.10 -23.35
N ARG A 77 -9.73 25.21 -22.63
CA ARG A 77 -8.69 25.29 -21.59
C ARG A 77 -8.93 24.27 -20.48
N ILE A 78 -10.16 24.18 -19.97
CA ILE A 78 -10.54 23.24 -18.91
C ILE A 78 -10.37 21.80 -19.40
N GLN A 79 -10.85 21.49 -20.61
CA GLN A 79 -10.68 20.17 -21.23
C GLN A 79 -9.20 19.78 -21.30
N ARG A 80 -8.34 20.65 -21.86
CA ARG A 80 -6.89 20.39 -21.97
C ARG A 80 -6.19 20.29 -20.62
N THR A 81 -6.56 21.15 -19.67
CA THR A 81 -6.03 21.10 -18.30
C THR A 81 -6.29 19.73 -17.65
N LYS A 82 -7.50 19.19 -17.82
CA LYS A 82 -7.88 17.87 -17.30
C LYS A 82 -7.14 16.73 -18.01
N GLU A 83 -7.04 16.78 -19.34
CA GLU A 83 -6.32 15.79 -20.15
C GLU A 83 -4.82 15.73 -19.79
N GLU A 84 -4.17 16.88 -19.60
CA GLU A 84 -2.76 16.93 -19.18
C GLU A 84 -2.55 16.24 -17.82
N LEU A 85 -3.44 16.48 -16.85
CA LEU A 85 -3.32 15.84 -15.53
C LEU A 85 -3.55 14.32 -15.62
N ILE A 86 -4.54 13.89 -16.40
CA ILE A 86 -4.79 12.47 -16.66
C ILE A 86 -3.54 11.81 -17.24
N ASN A 87 -2.90 12.43 -18.24
CA ASN A 87 -1.67 11.91 -18.85
C ASN A 87 -0.51 11.82 -17.85
N ILE A 88 -0.37 12.81 -16.95
CA ILE A 88 0.60 12.77 -15.84
C ILE A 88 0.33 11.57 -14.94
N LEU A 89 -0.91 11.35 -14.51
CA LEU A 89 -1.27 10.25 -13.61
C LEU A 89 -1.16 8.87 -14.30
N ASP A 90 -1.47 8.77 -15.60
CA ASP A 90 -1.25 7.55 -16.37
C ASP A 90 0.25 7.22 -16.47
N LYS A 91 1.10 8.23 -16.68
CA LYS A 91 2.55 8.04 -16.64
C LYS A 91 3.05 7.63 -15.26
N ALA A 92 2.42 8.10 -14.18
CA ALA A 92 2.75 7.66 -12.82
C ALA A 92 2.50 6.15 -12.65
N VAL A 93 1.34 5.65 -13.11
CA VAL A 93 1.03 4.21 -13.11
C VAL A 93 2.05 3.42 -13.93
N GLU A 94 2.45 3.94 -15.11
CA GLU A 94 3.45 3.31 -15.98
C GLU A 94 4.82 3.17 -15.29
N MET A 95 5.17 4.13 -14.42
CA MET A 95 6.43 4.18 -13.68
C MET A 95 6.36 3.48 -12.31
N ASN A 96 5.25 2.83 -11.97
CA ASN A 96 4.98 2.25 -10.65
C ASN A 96 5.13 3.27 -9.50
N ILE A 97 4.74 4.54 -9.76
CA ILE A 97 4.61 5.60 -8.75
C ILE A 97 3.29 5.41 -7.99
N ASN A 98 3.33 5.50 -6.66
CA ASN A 98 2.18 5.30 -5.78
C ASN A 98 1.70 6.58 -5.07
N ALA A 99 2.42 7.70 -5.20
CA ALA A 99 1.99 9.01 -4.69
C ALA A 99 2.45 10.17 -5.58
N VAL A 100 1.70 11.27 -5.57
CA VAL A 100 2.09 12.54 -6.21
C VAL A 100 1.94 13.72 -5.25
N PHE A 101 2.88 14.65 -5.31
CA PHE A 101 2.83 15.91 -4.57
C PHE A 101 2.39 17.02 -5.52
N LEU A 102 1.10 17.37 -5.49
CA LEU A 102 0.55 18.41 -6.35
C LEU A 102 0.62 19.76 -5.68
N GLN A 103 1.31 20.73 -6.29
CA GLN A 103 1.39 22.08 -5.75
C GLN A 103 0.04 22.81 -5.87
N VAL A 104 -0.74 22.83 -4.78
CA VAL A 104 -2.07 23.44 -4.75
C VAL A 104 -2.06 24.92 -4.38
N SER A 105 -0.94 25.40 -3.83
CA SER A 105 -0.74 26.78 -3.39
C SER A 105 0.70 27.22 -3.69
N PRO A 106 0.99 27.67 -4.92
CA PRO A 106 2.32 28.13 -5.30
C PRO A 106 2.71 29.52 -4.76
N GLU A 107 1.79 30.50 -4.69
CA GLU A 107 2.08 31.88 -4.26
C GLU A 107 0.87 32.59 -3.61
N ALA A 108 0.55 32.23 -2.36
CA ALA A 108 -0.59 32.80 -1.59
C ALA A 108 -1.94 32.74 -2.33
N ASP A 109 -2.11 31.73 -3.16
CA ASP A 109 -3.24 31.48 -4.04
C ASP A 109 -3.71 30.03 -3.93
N ALA A 110 -4.67 29.64 -4.79
CA ALA A 110 -5.26 28.31 -4.75
C ALA A 110 -5.51 27.71 -6.14
N PHE A 111 -5.20 26.41 -6.24
CA PHE A 111 -5.69 25.46 -7.24
C PHE A 111 -6.92 24.69 -6.75
N TYR A 112 -7.68 25.31 -5.84
CA TYR A 112 -8.87 24.77 -5.21
C TYR A 112 -9.82 25.91 -4.89
N LYS A 113 -11.10 25.61 -4.67
CA LYS A 113 -12.08 26.63 -4.32
C LYS A 113 -11.84 27.10 -2.89
N SER A 114 -11.40 28.35 -2.73
CA SER A 114 -11.04 28.92 -1.42
C SER A 114 -11.92 30.11 -1.03
N ASN A 115 -12.27 30.17 0.26
CA ASN A 115 -12.84 31.37 0.89
C ASN A 115 -11.76 32.31 1.43
N ILE A 116 -10.51 31.86 1.55
CA ILE A 116 -9.40 32.58 2.18
C ILE A 116 -8.50 33.27 1.15
N VAL A 117 -8.19 32.59 0.03
CA VAL A 117 -7.26 33.09 -1.00
C VAL A 117 -7.88 33.19 -2.39
N PRO A 118 -7.30 34.01 -3.29
CA PRO A 118 -7.70 34.08 -4.69
C PRO A 118 -7.27 32.84 -5.48
N TRP A 119 -7.93 32.63 -6.63
CA TRP A 119 -7.51 31.64 -7.62
C TRP A 119 -6.11 31.93 -8.17
N SER A 120 -5.35 30.87 -8.40
CA SER A 120 -4.00 30.99 -8.96
C SER A 120 -3.99 31.51 -10.40
N ARG A 121 -3.06 32.42 -10.68
CA ARG A 121 -2.80 32.91 -12.04
C ARG A 121 -2.31 31.82 -12.99
N TYR A 122 -1.75 30.73 -12.46
CA TYR A 122 -1.19 29.67 -13.30
C TYR A 122 -2.28 28.80 -13.95
N LEU A 123 -3.55 28.96 -13.59
CA LEU A 123 -4.69 28.28 -14.23
C LEU A 123 -5.26 29.02 -15.44
N THR A 124 -5.17 30.36 -15.45
CA THR A 124 -5.91 31.21 -16.41
C THR A 124 -5.08 32.36 -17.00
N GLY A 125 -3.85 32.54 -16.52
CA GLY A 125 -3.02 33.72 -16.80
C GLY A 125 -3.34 34.95 -15.95
N THR A 126 -4.47 34.95 -15.22
CA THR A 126 -4.95 36.11 -14.44
C THR A 126 -5.13 35.75 -12.97
N PHE A 127 -4.46 36.47 -12.07
CA PHE A 127 -4.57 36.26 -10.62
C PHE A 127 -6.00 36.54 -10.14
N GLY A 128 -6.60 35.61 -9.39
CA GLY A 128 -7.97 35.71 -8.89
C GLY A 128 -9.08 35.36 -9.89
N LYS A 129 -8.79 35.09 -11.17
CA LYS A 129 -9.80 34.68 -12.14
C LYS A 129 -10.20 33.22 -11.89
N ASP A 130 -11.50 32.99 -11.72
CA ASP A 130 -12.08 31.65 -11.59
C ASP A 130 -11.78 30.79 -12.85
N PRO A 131 -11.20 29.59 -12.68
CA PRO A 131 -10.85 28.71 -13.80
C PRO A 131 -12.06 27.97 -14.39
N GLY A 132 -13.26 28.06 -13.79
CA GLY A 132 -14.49 27.43 -14.26
C GLY A 132 -14.71 25.99 -13.78
N PHE A 133 -13.82 25.46 -12.93
CA PHE A 133 -13.93 24.14 -12.29
C PHE A 133 -13.07 24.10 -11.02
N ASP A 134 -13.22 23.07 -10.17
CA ASP A 134 -12.34 22.85 -9.02
C ASP A 134 -11.18 21.90 -9.40
N PRO A 135 -9.92 22.40 -9.55
CA PRO A 135 -8.81 21.59 -10.02
C PRO A 135 -8.35 20.53 -9.00
N LEU A 136 -8.34 20.86 -7.70
CA LEU A 136 -7.93 19.91 -6.66
C LEU A 136 -8.94 18.77 -6.51
N ALA A 137 -10.25 19.06 -6.55
CA ALA A 137 -11.27 18.02 -6.51
C ALA A 137 -11.09 17.02 -7.67
N PHE A 138 -10.88 17.54 -8.89
CA PHE A 138 -10.63 16.71 -10.07
C PHE A 138 -9.34 15.90 -9.94
N ALA A 139 -8.26 16.50 -9.42
CA ALA A 139 -6.98 15.83 -9.24
C ALA A 139 -7.06 14.65 -8.27
N ILE A 140 -7.78 14.83 -7.15
CA ILE A 140 -7.99 13.77 -6.15
C ILE A 140 -8.79 12.62 -6.77
N GLU A 141 -9.89 12.93 -7.46
CA GLU A 141 -10.72 11.92 -8.12
C GLU A 141 -9.91 11.08 -9.11
N GLU A 142 -9.15 11.72 -9.99
CA GLU A 142 -8.36 11.03 -11.02
C GLU A 142 -7.15 10.26 -10.45
N ALA A 143 -6.53 10.76 -9.38
CA ALA A 143 -5.46 10.05 -8.68
C ALA A 143 -6.00 8.80 -7.97
N HIS A 144 -7.12 8.93 -7.25
CA HIS A 144 -7.73 7.81 -6.52
C HIS A 144 -8.31 6.75 -7.45
N LYS A 145 -8.83 7.11 -8.64
CA LYS A 145 -9.20 6.13 -9.69
C LYS A 145 -8.04 5.21 -10.07
N ARG A 146 -6.81 5.70 -9.96
CA ARG A 146 -5.55 4.96 -10.24
C ARG A 146 -4.89 4.41 -8.98
N ASN A 147 -5.54 4.57 -7.82
CA ASN A 147 -5.01 4.25 -6.51
C ASN A 147 -3.64 4.91 -6.22
N ILE A 148 -3.48 6.17 -6.65
CA ILE A 148 -2.33 7.01 -6.35
C ILE A 148 -2.71 7.95 -5.20
N GLU A 149 -1.84 8.07 -4.20
CA GLU A 149 -2.02 9.08 -3.15
C GLU A 149 -1.81 10.50 -3.69
N LEU A 150 -2.67 11.43 -3.32
CA LEU A 150 -2.49 12.85 -3.60
C LEU A 150 -2.14 13.61 -2.32
N HIS A 151 -0.92 14.14 -2.29
CA HIS A 151 -0.43 15.01 -1.23
C HIS A 151 -0.52 16.46 -1.71
N ALA A 152 -1.31 17.29 -1.03
CA ALA A 152 -1.49 18.68 -1.37
C ALA A 152 -0.28 19.49 -0.90
N TRP A 153 0.48 20.02 -1.86
CA TRP A 153 1.70 20.78 -1.62
C TRP A 153 1.43 22.29 -1.57
N PHE A 154 1.87 22.93 -0.49
CA PHE A 154 1.80 24.37 -0.28
C PHE A 154 3.20 24.96 -0.16
N ASN A 155 3.39 26.11 -0.80
CA ASN A 155 4.36 27.08 -0.30
C ASN A 155 3.66 27.91 0.81
N PRO A 156 4.21 27.96 2.03
CA PRO A 156 3.53 28.58 3.16
C PRO A 156 3.54 30.11 3.08
N TYR A 157 4.61 30.74 2.60
CA TYR A 157 4.86 32.17 2.82
C TYR A 157 4.94 33.01 1.55
N ARG A 158 5.23 32.42 0.38
CA ARG A 158 5.36 33.16 -0.88
C ARG A 158 4.02 33.79 -1.26
N VAL A 159 4.06 35.07 -1.62
CA VAL A 159 2.92 35.84 -2.14
C VAL A 159 3.07 36.13 -3.63
N SER A 160 4.31 36.25 -4.11
CA SER A 160 4.57 36.39 -5.54
C SER A 160 5.97 35.98 -5.94
N MET A 161 6.14 35.56 -7.19
CA MET A 161 7.46 35.35 -7.81
C MET A 161 8.21 36.65 -8.15
N TYR A 162 7.53 37.79 -8.20
CA TYR A 162 8.09 39.10 -8.57
C TYR A 162 7.56 40.23 -7.67
N ALA A 163 8.37 41.27 -7.44
CA ALA A 163 8.02 42.44 -6.61
C ALA A 163 7.94 43.74 -7.43
N ASN A 164 7.63 43.64 -8.72
CA ASN A 164 7.49 44.78 -9.65
C ASN A 164 6.07 45.39 -9.61
N ASP A 165 5.89 46.56 -10.23
CA ASP A 165 4.63 47.31 -10.17
C ASP A 165 3.46 46.59 -10.82
N ASP A 166 3.68 45.84 -11.90
CA ASP A 166 2.63 45.03 -12.51
C ASP A 166 2.15 43.91 -11.59
N THR A 167 3.08 43.32 -10.83
CA THR A 167 2.72 42.33 -9.81
C THR A 167 1.90 42.97 -8.70
N LYS A 168 2.31 44.14 -8.19
CA LYS A 168 1.54 44.89 -7.17
C LYS A 168 0.11 45.17 -7.65
N LYS A 169 -0.05 45.67 -8.89
CA LYS A 169 -1.37 45.89 -9.50
C LYS A 169 -2.18 44.59 -9.58
N SER A 170 -1.56 43.49 -10.01
CA SER A 170 -2.23 42.18 -10.09
C SER A 170 -2.71 41.64 -8.74
N LEU A 171 -2.00 41.99 -7.66
CA LEU A 171 -2.30 41.56 -6.30
C LEU A 171 -3.35 42.48 -5.61
N ASP A 172 -3.72 43.61 -6.20
CA ASP A 172 -4.66 44.58 -5.60
C ASP A 172 -6.14 44.17 -5.77
N ILE A 173 -6.46 42.93 -5.43
CA ILE A 173 -7.81 42.35 -5.48
C ILE A 173 -8.27 41.84 -4.12
N LYS A 174 -9.58 41.65 -3.94
CA LYS A 174 -10.14 41.05 -2.72
C LYS A 174 -9.56 39.65 -2.46
N LYS A 175 -9.44 39.24 -1.19
CA LYS A 175 -8.78 38.01 -0.68
C LYS A 175 -7.28 37.93 -0.89
N SER A 176 -6.67 38.83 -1.66
CA SER A 176 -5.21 38.89 -1.77
C SER A 176 -4.63 39.34 -0.43
N VAL A 177 -3.81 38.49 0.19
CA VAL A 177 -3.12 38.83 1.44
C VAL A 177 -2.26 40.10 1.30
N TYR A 178 -1.75 40.37 0.10
CA TYR A 178 -1.02 41.60 -0.21
C TYR A 178 -1.86 42.87 -0.02
N LYS A 179 -3.15 42.80 -0.36
CA LYS A 179 -4.10 43.92 -0.25
C LYS A 179 -4.72 44.01 1.13
N GLU A 180 -5.14 42.87 1.68
CA GLU A 180 -5.92 42.83 2.93
C GLU A 180 -5.04 42.98 4.17
N HIS A 181 -3.77 42.54 4.09
CA HIS A 181 -2.81 42.58 5.18
C HIS A 181 -1.43 43.08 4.73
N PRO A 182 -1.33 44.32 4.21
CA PRO A 182 -0.04 44.88 3.75
C PRO A 182 1.01 44.93 4.86
N GLU A 183 0.61 44.98 6.13
CA GLU A 183 1.48 44.95 7.31
C GLU A 183 2.19 43.60 7.50
N TRP A 184 1.66 42.51 6.93
CA TRP A 184 2.29 41.18 6.95
C TRP A 184 3.33 41.00 5.85
N ILE A 185 3.34 41.87 4.84
CA ILE A 185 4.15 41.66 3.65
C ILE A 185 5.56 42.19 3.85
N ARG A 186 6.52 41.40 3.41
CA ARG A 186 7.93 41.78 3.28
C ARG A 186 8.41 41.46 1.87
N THR A 187 9.58 41.99 1.54
CA THR A 187 10.28 41.65 0.31
C THR A 187 11.52 40.86 0.65
N ALA A 188 11.60 39.63 0.16
CA ALA A 188 12.81 38.81 0.19
C ALA A 188 13.28 38.64 -1.26
N LYS A 189 14.53 39.04 -1.53
CA LYS A 189 15.08 39.18 -2.89
C LYS A 189 14.19 40.06 -3.79
N SER A 190 13.42 39.44 -4.67
CA SER A 190 12.51 40.09 -5.63
C SER A 190 11.11 39.50 -5.55
N ARG A 191 10.74 38.94 -4.40
CA ARG A 191 9.45 38.27 -4.13
C ARG A 191 8.75 38.94 -2.96
N PHE A 192 7.42 39.03 -3.02
CA PHE A 192 6.64 39.32 -1.84
C PHE A 192 6.44 38.04 -1.04
N VAL A 193 6.63 38.14 0.27
CA VAL A 193 6.50 37.03 1.21
C VAL A 193 5.78 37.51 2.46
N ILE A 194 5.10 36.60 3.13
CA ILE A 194 4.51 36.81 4.45
C ILE A 194 5.61 36.75 5.50
N ASP A 195 5.55 37.65 6.49
CA ASP A 195 6.41 37.62 7.67
C ASP A 195 5.92 36.54 8.66
N PRO A 196 6.63 35.40 8.82
CA PRO A 196 6.18 34.31 9.68
C PRO A 196 6.26 34.66 11.19
N GLY A 197 6.94 35.76 11.53
CA GLY A 197 7.04 36.26 12.89
C GLY A 197 5.78 36.92 13.42
N ILE A 198 4.82 37.22 12.55
CA ILE A 198 3.52 37.78 12.94
C ILE A 198 2.55 36.62 13.27
N PRO A 199 2.06 36.50 14.52
CA PRO A 199 1.17 35.40 14.92
C PRO A 199 -0.09 35.27 14.07
N GLU A 200 -0.72 36.38 13.70
CA GLU A 200 -1.93 36.39 12.88
C GLU A 200 -1.65 35.90 11.45
N ALA A 201 -0.49 36.26 10.89
CA ALA A 201 -0.06 35.80 9.57
C ALA A 201 0.24 34.30 9.56
N ARG A 202 0.89 33.78 10.62
CA ARG A 202 1.10 32.34 10.80
C ARG A 202 -0.23 31.60 10.93
N LYS A 203 -1.18 32.13 11.71
CA LYS A 203 -2.53 31.56 11.82
C LYS A 203 -3.23 31.52 10.46
N TRP A 204 -3.10 32.55 9.64
CA TRP A 204 -3.67 32.57 8.30
C TRP A 204 -3.11 31.45 7.41
N VAL A 205 -1.82 31.12 7.50
CA VAL A 205 -1.23 29.95 6.81
C VAL A 205 -1.86 28.65 7.31
N VAL A 206 -2.01 28.49 8.63
CA VAL A 206 -2.68 27.31 9.23
C VAL A 206 -4.11 27.18 8.73
N ASP A 207 -4.87 28.27 8.69
CA ASP A 207 -6.27 28.27 8.27
C ASP A 207 -6.41 27.84 6.79
N ARG A 208 -5.48 28.22 5.91
CA ARG A 208 -5.45 27.78 4.49
C ARG A 208 -5.22 26.29 4.36
N VAL A 209 -4.25 25.76 5.10
CA VAL A 209 -3.99 24.30 5.12
C VAL A 209 -5.23 23.58 5.64
N MET A 210 -5.83 24.07 6.72
CA MET A 210 -7.02 23.45 7.30
C MET A 210 -8.27 23.58 6.43
N GLU A 211 -8.42 24.62 5.61
CA GLU A 211 -9.49 24.69 4.60
C GLU A 211 -9.43 23.50 3.65
N VAL A 212 -8.22 23.13 3.19
CA VAL A 212 -8.05 21.97 2.31
C VAL A 212 -8.28 20.66 3.06
N VAL A 213 -7.70 20.51 4.26
CA VAL A 213 -7.91 19.33 5.12
C VAL A 213 -9.39 19.10 5.40
N ASN A 214 -10.17 20.17 5.62
CA ASN A 214 -11.60 20.06 5.93
C ASN A 214 -12.44 19.69 4.70
N ASN A 215 -12.11 20.22 3.53
CA ASN A 215 -13.01 20.19 2.37
C ASN A 215 -12.67 19.11 1.33
N TYR A 216 -11.45 18.55 1.37
CA TYR A 216 -10.96 17.62 0.34
C TYR A 216 -10.52 16.27 0.93
N ASP A 217 -10.62 15.20 0.14
CA ASP A 217 -10.16 13.85 0.50
C ASP A 217 -8.70 13.61 0.08
N ILE A 218 -7.80 14.48 0.53
CA ILE A 218 -6.35 14.33 0.31
C ILE A 218 -5.77 13.19 1.16
N ASP A 219 -4.63 12.65 0.74
CA ASP A 219 -3.87 11.64 1.49
C ASP A 219 -2.78 12.26 2.37
N GLY A 220 -2.32 13.47 2.03
CA GLY A 220 -1.33 14.19 2.81
C GLY A 220 -1.25 15.68 2.55
N ILE A 221 -0.59 16.40 3.45
CA ILE A 221 -0.14 17.78 3.32
C ILE A 221 1.38 17.77 3.18
N HIS A 222 1.89 18.60 2.28
CA HIS A 222 3.31 18.72 1.98
C HIS A 222 3.76 20.17 1.95
N PHE A 223 4.84 20.51 2.66
CA PHE A 223 5.58 21.75 2.45
C PHE A 223 6.93 21.45 1.79
N ASP A 224 7.39 22.32 0.91
CA ASP A 224 8.74 22.27 0.33
C ASP A 224 9.76 23.02 1.20
N ASP A 225 10.80 23.60 0.59
CA ASP A 225 12.00 24.11 1.26
C ASP A 225 11.97 25.64 1.53
N TYR A 226 10.93 26.35 1.10
CA TYR A 226 10.86 27.81 1.28
C TYR A 226 10.25 28.20 2.62
N PHE A 227 11.12 28.66 3.52
CA PHE A 227 10.76 29.27 4.80
C PHE A 227 11.15 30.76 4.82
N TYR A 228 12.17 31.14 5.58
CA TYR A 228 12.59 32.54 5.72
C TYR A 228 13.50 33.05 4.57
N TYR A 229 13.79 32.21 3.57
CA TYR A 229 14.61 32.57 2.42
C TYR A 229 13.94 32.15 1.11
N GLU A 230 14.19 32.95 0.07
CA GLU A 230 13.72 32.71 -1.29
C GLU A 230 14.90 32.54 -2.29
N ASP A 231 16.17 32.80 -1.88
CA ASP A 231 17.45 32.48 -2.57
C ASP A 231 18.72 32.86 -1.73
N TYR A 232 19.93 32.73 -2.32
CA TYR A 232 21.29 33.04 -1.82
C TYR A 232 21.50 34.48 -1.27
N VAL A 233 20.70 35.47 -1.70
CA VAL A 233 20.82 36.88 -1.21
C VAL A 233 19.45 37.53 -1.06
N GLY A 234 19.18 38.05 0.15
CA GLY A 234 18.01 38.85 0.49
C GLY A 234 17.37 38.38 1.79
N GLU A 235 17.90 38.83 2.93
CA GLU A 235 17.28 38.54 4.23
C GLU A 235 15.90 39.21 4.35
N LEU A 236 14.98 38.50 4.99
CA LEU A 236 13.72 39.07 5.41
C LEU A 236 13.99 40.23 6.38
N LYS A 237 13.52 41.43 6.07
CA LYS A 237 13.67 42.60 6.96
C LYS A 237 12.57 42.59 8.02
N ASP A 238 12.72 41.73 9.02
CA ASP A 238 11.73 41.46 10.08
C ASP A 238 12.21 41.89 11.48
N GLN A 239 13.23 42.76 11.56
CA GLN A 239 13.76 43.24 12.85
C GLN A 239 12.69 43.95 13.70
N ASP A 240 11.82 44.74 13.08
CA ASP A 240 10.72 45.41 13.78
C ASP A 240 9.68 44.40 14.28
N THR A 241 9.43 43.34 13.51
CA THR A 241 8.57 42.23 13.92
C THR A 241 9.18 41.49 15.11
N PHE A 242 10.48 41.22 15.07
CA PHE A 242 11.22 40.62 16.19
C PHE A 242 11.09 41.49 17.45
N MET A 243 11.38 42.79 17.38
CA MET A 243 11.25 43.69 18.54
C MET A 243 9.82 43.76 19.10
N LYS A 244 8.81 43.66 18.23
CA LYS A 244 7.41 43.72 18.62
C LYS A 244 6.91 42.43 19.27
N TYR A 245 7.31 41.27 18.75
CA TYR A 245 6.72 39.97 19.13
C TYR A 245 7.66 39.07 19.93
N ASN A 246 8.96 39.37 20.03
CA ASN A 246 9.88 38.70 20.94
C ASN A 246 9.79 39.35 22.33
N SER A 247 9.11 38.70 23.28
CA SER A 247 8.98 39.16 24.67
C SER A 247 10.25 38.92 25.50
N ASN A 248 11.43 39.20 24.92
CA ASN A 248 12.76 38.88 25.44
C ASN A 248 13.02 37.37 25.71
N GLU A 249 12.29 36.49 25.03
CA GLU A 249 12.46 35.03 25.17
C GLU A 249 13.67 34.51 24.39
N PHE A 250 13.98 35.14 23.24
CA PHE A 250 15.07 34.74 22.37
C PHE A 250 16.17 35.80 22.31
N SER A 251 17.40 35.38 22.55
CA SER A 251 18.59 36.24 22.50
C SER A 251 19.05 36.57 21.08
N THR A 252 18.65 35.77 20.08
CA THR A 252 19.03 35.98 18.68
C THR A 252 17.82 35.97 17.76
N LEU A 253 17.88 36.78 16.69
CA LEU A 253 16.87 36.80 15.64
C LEU A 253 16.70 35.42 14.98
N GLY A 254 17.80 34.69 14.79
CA GLY A 254 17.78 33.37 14.16
C GLY A 254 17.03 32.33 14.97
N ASP A 255 17.20 32.30 16.30
CA ASP A 255 16.47 31.38 17.18
C ASP A 255 14.98 31.68 17.18
N TRP A 256 14.62 32.96 17.23
CA TRP A 256 13.23 33.38 17.15
C TRP A 256 12.58 33.01 15.80
N ARG A 257 13.27 33.22 14.67
CA ARG A 257 12.78 32.79 13.34
C ARG A 257 12.56 31.28 13.29
N ARG A 258 13.52 30.48 13.78
CA ARG A 258 13.37 29.01 13.89
C ARG A 258 12.16 28.63 14.73
N ASN A 259 11.93 29.32 15.86
CA ASN A 259 10.77 29.08 16.71
C ASN A 259 9.44 29.40 16.00
N ASN A 260 9.36 30.48 15.22
CA ASN A 260 8.13 30.80 14.47
C ASN A 260 7.79 29.72 13.44
N THR A 261 8.79 29.20 12.73
CA THR A 261 8.60 28.06 11.83
C THR A 261 8.19 26.80 12.60
N TYR A 262 8.86 26.51 13.73
CA TYR A 262 8.51 25.38 14.60
C TYR A 262 7.04 25.43 15.06
N LEU A 263 6.57 26.61 15.50
CA LEU A 263 5.18 26.81 15.92
C LEU A 263 4.20 26.55 14.76
N LEU A 264 4.53 26.97 13.53
CA LEU A 264 3.68 26.69 12.36
C LEU A 264 3.56 25.19 12.11
N ILE A 265 4.69 24.48 12.03
CA ILE A 265 4.73 23.04 11.75
C ILE A 265 3.96 22.28 12.84
N LYS A 266 4.22 22.61 14.11
CA LYS A 266 3.56 21.99 15.25
C LYS A 266 2.05 22.20 15.23
N GLU A 267 1.58 23.43 15.04
CA GLU A 267 0.15 23.74 15.05
C GLU A 267 -0.61 23.04 13.90
N ILE A 268 -0.01 22.97 12.70
CA ILE A 268 -0.58 22.23 11.57
C ILE A 268 -0.68 20.76 11.89
N SER A 269 0.40 20.16 12.41
CA SER A 269 0.46 18.75 12.76
C SER A 269 -0.62 18.38 13.78
N GLU A 270 -0.71 19.12 14.89
CA GLU A 270 -1.70 18.91 15.94
C GLU A 270 -3.14 19.03 15.39
N LYS A 271 -3.41 20.03 14.54
CA LYS A 271 -4.73 20.22 13.94
C LYS A 271 -5.10 19.12 12.94
N ILE A 272 -4.17 18.68 12.08
CA ILE A 272 -4.41 17.56 11.16
C ILE A 272 -4.70 16.29 11.94
N ASN A 273 -3.86 15.94 12.92
CA ASN A 273 -4.00 14.75 13.73
C ASN A 273 -5.32 14.74 14.51
N SER A 274 -5.77 15.90 15.02
CA SER A 274 -7.06 16.02 15.70
C SER A 274 -8.27 15.84 14.77
N LYS A 275 -8.14 16.14 13.47
CA LYS A 275 -9.27 16.25 12.53
C LYS A 275 -9.42 15.02 11.64
N LYS A 276 -8.32 14.58 11.03
CA LYS A 276 -8.23 13.46 10.09
C LYS A 276 -6.88 12.76 10.32
N PRO A 277 -6.77 11.91 11.36
CA PRO A 277 -5.49 11.34 11.79
C PRO A 277 -4.80 10.45 10.74
N TRP A 278 -5.48 10.07 9.66
CA TRP A 278 -4.86 9.34 8.54
C TRP A 278 -4.19 10.23 7.49
N ILE A 279 -4.40 11.55 7.52
CA ILE A 279 -3.72 12.48 6.61
C ILE A 279 -2.28 12.63 7.09
N LYS A 280 -1.34 12.36 6.18
CA LYS A 280 0.10 12.44 6.44
C LYS A 280 0.57 13.88 6.33
N PHE A 281 1.32 14.40 7.30
CA PHE A 281 1.96 15.72 7.18
C PHE A 281 3.47 15.58 7.08
N GLY A 282 4.08 16.19 6.06
CA GLY A 282 5.53 16.19 5.94
C GLY A 282 6.11 17.36 5.18
N VAL A 283 7.43 17.44 5.22
CA VAL A 283 8.20 18.58 4.71
C VAL A 283 9.38 18.10 3.89
N SER A 284 9.65 18.76 2.76
CA SER A 284 10.81 18.54 1.89
C SER A 284 11.81 19.70 2.01
N PRO A 285 12.70 19.70 3.00
CA PRO A 285 13.69 20.76 3.17
C PRO A 285 14.87 20.62 2.20
N ALA A 286 15.72 21.64 2.15
CA ALA A 286 17.05 21.51 1.55
C ALA A 286 17.82 20.30 2.14
N GLY A 287 18.62 19.63 1.30
CA GLY A 287 19.26 18.37 1.65
C GLY A 287 20.18 18.44 2.88
N VAL A 288 20.82 19.57 3.16
CA VAL A 288 21.70 19.74 4.33
C VAL A 288 21.00 20.57 5.40
N TRP A 289 20.77 19.98 6.58
CA TRP A 289 20.26 20.70 7.76
C TRP A 289 21.29 21.74 8.25
N ALA A 290 22.48 21.29 8.66
CA ALA A 290 23.60 22.12 9.09
C ALA A 290 24.93 21.47 8.73
N ASN A 291 25.97 22.28 8.51
CA ASN A 291 27.33 21.79 8.28
C ASN A 291 28.08 21.69 9.60
N LYS A 292 28.80 20.57 9.82
CA LYS A 292 29.64 20.41 11.00
C LYS A 292 30.76 21.44 11.09
N LYS A 293 31.34 21.82 9.95
CA LYS A 293 32.41 22.82 9.86
C LYS A 293 31.98 24.24 10.28
N ASP A 294 30.68 24.53 10.28
CA ASP A 294 30.15 25.86 10.60
C ASP A 294 29.79 26.01 12.09
N GLY A 295 30.25 25.08 12.94
CA GLY A 295 30.05 25.13 14.39
C GLY A 295 28.87 24.31 14.91
N HIS A 296 28.21 23.53 14.05
CA HIS A 296 27.10 22.64 14.43
C HIS A 296 27.60 21.20 14.65
N PRO A 297 27.93 20.77 15.88
CA PRO A 297 28.55 19.46 16.12
C PRO A 297 27.71 18.26 15.63
N ASP A 298 26.39 18.42 15.65
CA ASP A 298 25.40 17.44 15.16
C ASP A 298 25.19 17.51 13.64
N GLY A 299 25.79 18.48 12.96
CA GLY A 299 25.65 18.69 11.52
C GLY A 299 26.31 17.57 10.70
N SER A 300 25.93 17.49 9.43
CA SER A 300 26.55 16.54 8.50
C SER A 300 27.98 16.95 8.17
N ASN A 301 28.84 16.00 7.78
CA ASN A 301 30.21 16.29 7.35
C ASN A 301 30.24 16.83 5.92
N THR A 302 29.62 18.00 5.75
CA THR A 302 29.42 18.68 4.48
C THR A 302 29.92 20.12 4.56
N SER A 303 29.89 20.77 3.41
CA SER A 303 30.29 22.15 3.22
C SER A 303 29.30 22.92 2.35
N ALA A 304 28.02 22.57 2.45
CA ALA A 304 26.96 23.14 1.64
C ALA A 304 26.87 24.66 1.85
N GLY A 305 26.66 25.42 0.78
CA GLY A 305 26.59 26.88 0.85
C GLY A 305 25.33 27.43 1.53
N LEU A 306 24.25 26.64 1.55
CA LEU A 306 22.93 27.05 2.07
C LEU A 306 22.32 25.95 2.96
N PRO A 307 22.88 25.69 4.16
CA PRO A 307 22.26 24.79 5.13
C PRO A 307 20.93 25.35 5.65
N ASN A 308 19.94 24.49 5.82
CA ASN A 308 18.58 24.88 6.17
C ASN A 308 18.45 25.51 7.57
N TYR A 309 19.27 25.10 8.55
CA TYR A 309 19.22 25.63 9.92
C TYR A 309 19.59 27.11 10.00
N ASP A 310 20.64 27.52 9.27
CA ASP A 310 21.20 28.89 9.33
C ASP A 310 20.61 29.84 8.28
N ARG A 311 20.07 29.30 7.18
CA ARG A 311 19.53 30.10 6.06
C ARG A 311 18.03 29.96 5.92
N GLY A 312 17.54 28.72 6.03
CA GLY A 312 16.13 28.37 6.16
C GLY A 312 15.44 28.93 7.37
N PHE A 313 16.19 29.04 8.48
CA PHE A 313 15.61 29.16 9.81
C PHE A 313 14.52 28.10 10.03
N ALA A 314 14.84 26.88 9.58
CA ALA A 314 14.00 25.70 9.66
C ALA A 314 14.81 24.59 10.33
N ASP A 315 14.55 24.36 11.62
CA ASP A 315 15.23 23.34 12.41
C ASP A 315 14.59 21.96 12.18
N THR A 316 14.82 21.43 10.99
CA THR A 316 14.22 20.17 10.53
C THR A 316 14.67 18.95 11.33
N LYS A 317 15.88 18.97 11.90
CA LYS A 317 16.33 17.94 12.85
C LYS A 317 15.41 17.88 14.07
N LYS A 318 15.11 19.04 14.68
CA LYS A 318 14.20 19.13 15.83
C LYS A 318 12.80 18.61 15.50
N TRP A 319 12.29 18.85 14.29
CA TRP A 319 10.95 18.38 13.91
C TRP A 319 10.87 16.85 13.84
N VAL A 320 11.96 16.21 13.40
CA VAL A 320 12.08 14.74 13.42
C VAL A 320 12.27 14.24 14.85
N GLU A 321 13.15 14.87 15.63
CA GLU A 321 13.46 14.42 17.00
C GLU A 321 12.24 14.49 17.93
N GLU A 322 11.37 15.48 17.73
CA GLU A 322 10.10 15.65 18.45
C GLU A 322 8.88 15.03 17.74
N GLU A 323 9.08 14.37 16.58
CA GLU A 323 8.03 13.60 15.86
C GLU A 323 6.77 14.43 15.53
N ILE A 324 6.96 15.72 15.22
CA ILE A 324 5.86 16.64 14.88
C ILE A 324 5.47 16.59 13.39
N ILE A 325 6.10 15.72 12.60
CA ILE A 325 5.80 15.45 11.19
C ILE A 325 5.78 13.94 10.98
N ASP A 326 4.97 13.45 10.06
CA ASP A 326 4.88 12.02 9.73
C ASP A 326 5.98 11.56 8.78
N TYR A 327 6.52 12.49 7.98
CA TYR A 327 7.67 12.22 7.12
C TYR A 327 8.54 13.46 6.88
N ILE A 328 9.82 13.22 6.61
CA ILE A 328 10.78 14.21 6.13
C ILE A 328 11.31 13.78 4.75
N ALA A 329 11.44 14.74 3.84
CA ALA A 329 11.79 14.52 2.45
C ALA A 329 13.00 15.36 1.97
N PRO A 330 14.20 15.24 2.56
CA PRO A 330 15.33 16.09 2.20
C PRO A 330 15.68 16.02 0.71
N GLN A 331 15.88 17.21 0.13
CA GLN A 331 16.24 17.41 -1.28
C GLN A 331 17.74 17.13 -1.51
N ILE A 332 18.12 15.86 -1.59
CA ILE A 332 19.51 15.43 -1.82
C ILE A 332 19.82 15.47 -3.32
N TYR A 333 19.84 16.68 -3.87
CA TYR A 333 20.06 16.93 -5.30
C TYR A 333 21.55 16.96 -5.67
N PHE A 334 22.32 16.02 -5.14
CA PHE A 334 23.78 15.95 -5.30
C PHE A 334 24.16 14.57 -5.81
N SER A 335 25.30 14.46 -6.50
CA SER A 335 25.88 13.16 -6.82
C SER A 335 26.64 12.59 -5.61
N PHE A 336 26.94 11.29 -5.60
CA PHE A 336 27.87 10.68 -4.65
C PHE A 336 29.25 11.32 -4.69
N ALA A 337 29.63 11.89 -5.83
CA ALA A 337 30.92 12.53 -6.05
C ALA A 337 30.91 14.05 -5.76
N ASN A 338 29.77 14.63 -5.36
CA ASN A 338 29.69 16.04 -5.05
C ASN A 338 30.63 16.39 -3.89
N SER A 339 31.57 17.30 -4.09
CA SER A 339 32.60 17.62 -3.10
C SER A 339 32.07 18.41 -1.90
N ALA A 340 30.99 19.17 -2.08
CA ALA A 340 30.42 20.00 -1.03
C ALA A 340 29.43 19.23 -0.15
N ALA A 341 28.58 18.42 -0.77
CA ALA A 341 27.53 17.64 -0.12
C ALA A 341 27.39 16.26 -0.80
N PRO A 342 28.31 15.31 -0.56
CA PRO A 342 28.25 13.99 -1.18
C PRO A 342 26.93 13.28 -0.85
N TYR A 343 26.22 12.75 -1.84
CA TYR A 343 24.91 12.13 -1.66
C TYR A 343 24.85 11.16 -0.49
N GLY A 344 25.76 10.18 -0.46
CA GLY A 344 25.76 9.16 0.60
C GLY A 344 26.05 9.72 1.99
N GLU A 345 26.77 10.84 2.12
CA GLU A 345 27.01 11.49 3.42
C GLU A 345 25.71 12.10 3.95
N VAL A 346 25.03 12.87 3.09
CA VAL A 346 23.78 13.53 3.43
C VAL A 346 22.68 12.50 3.71
N ALA A 347 22.55 11.47 2.88
CA ALA A 347 21.54 10.42 3.04
C ALA A 347 21.78 9.58 4.29
N SER A 348 23.04 9.21 4.58
CA SER A 348 23.39 8.49 5.83
C SER A 348 23.12 9.34 7.07
N TRP A 349 23.39 10.65 7.00
CA TRP A 349 23.11 11.56 8.10
C TRP A 349 21.61 11.62 8.41
N TRP A 350 20.77 11.77 7.38
CA TRP A 350 19.30 11.75 7.57
C TRP A 350 18.78 10.41 8.07
N SER A 351 19.30 9.30 7.54
CA SER A 351 18.98 7.94 8.03
C SER A 351 19.27 7.81 9.53
N ASN A 352 20.39 8.36 10.01
CA ASN A 352 20.69 8.40 11.45
C ASN A 352 19.74 9.30 12.26
N VAL A 353 19.28 10.42 11.69
CA VAL A 353 18.36 11.36 12.38
C VAL A 353 16.97 10.74 12.59
N VAL A 354 16.46 9.99 11.60
CA VAL A 354 15.14 9.31 11.73
C VAL A 354 15.23 7.96 12.45
N LYS A 355 16.43 7.51 12.82
CA LYS A 355 16.60 6.19 13.42
C LYS A 355 15.87 6.11 14.77
N ASN A 356 15.00 5.10 14.91
CA ASN A 356 14.11 4.92 16.07
C ASN A 356 13.16 6.10 16.28
N LYS A 357 12.71 6.74 15.20
CA LYS A 357 11.68 7.78 15.21
C LYS A 357 10.46 7.34 14.43
N ASP A 358 9.31 7.82 14.88
CA ASP A 358 8.01 7.67 14.23
C ASP A 358 7.86 8.67 13.06
N VAL A 359 8.89 8.74 12.21
CA VAL A 359 8.97 9.65 11.05
C VAL A 359 9.60 8.91 9.87
N HIS A 360 8.88 8.83 8.76
CA HIS A 360 9.46 8.26 7.54
C HIS A 360 10.49 9.20 6.89
N LEU A 361 11.58 8.63 6.38
CA LEU A 361 12.52 9.32 5.52
C LEU A 361 12.30 8.96 4.05
N TYR A 362 11.99 9.97 3.24
CA TYR A 362 11.96 9.87 1.79
C TYR A 362 13.08 10.73 1.20
N ILE A 363 13.74 10.31 0.11
CA ILE A 363 14.81 11.13 -0.47
C ILE A 363 14.34 11.84 -1.73
N GLY A 364 14.48 13.16 -1.77
CA GLY A 364 14.29 13.96 -2.99
C GLY A 364 15.41 13.70 -4.00
N GLN A 365 15.05 13.26 -5.20
CA GLN A 365 15.92 12.87 -6.31
C GLN A 365 15.92 13.91 -7.43
N ALA A 366 17.10 14.29 -7.92
CA ALA A 366 17.26 15.37 -8.90
C ALA A 366 17.13 14.91 -10.36
N LEU A 367 16.01 14.29 -10.75
CA LEU A 367 15.80 13.85 -12.14
C LEU A 367 15.93 15.01 -13.16
N TYR A 368 15.55 16.22 -12.74
CA TYR A 368 15.69 17.43 -13.56
C TYR A 368 17.15 17.78 -13.94
N LYS A 369 18.16 17.28 -13.22
CA LYS A 369 19.58 17.54 -13.52
C LYS A 369 20.14 16.68 -14.64
N VAL A 370 19.47 15.57 -14.97
CA VAL A 370 19.96 14.64 -16.01
C VAL A 370 20.09 15.38 -17.33
N ASN A 371 21.33 15.43 -17.84
CA ASN A 371 21.75 16.13 -19.06
C ASN A 371 21.57 17.66 -19.06
N ASP A 372 21.22 18.26 -17.92
CA ASP A 372 20.99 19.72 -17.76
C ASP A 372 21.83 20.32 -16.61
N ASN A 373 22.88 19.61 -16.17
CA ASN A 373 23.74 20.04 -15.05
C ASN A 373 25.23 20.02 -15.40
N SER A 374 26.02 20.82 -14.70
CA SER A 374 27.48 20.87 -14.85
C SER A 374 28.20 19.72 -14.14
N ASP A 375 27.56 19.06 -13.17
CA ASP A 375 28.09 17.87 -12.53
C ASP A 375 28.04 16.70 -13.52
N GLU A 376 29.21 16.20 -13.92
CA GLU A 376 29.36 15.16 -14.93
C GLU A 376 28.66 13.84 -14.57
N TYR A 377 28.38 13.59 -13.30
CA TYR A 377 27.67 12.39 -12.86
C TYR A 377 26.17 12.43 -13.20
N PHE A 378 25.64 13.57 -13.63
CA PHE A 378 24.29 13.69 -14.18
C PHE A 378 24.27 13.71 -15.72
N LEU A 379 25.39 13.41 -16.40
CA LEU A 379 25.49 13.44 -17.87
C LEU A 379 25.58 12.03 -18.48
N GLY A 380 24.84 11.80 -19.57
CA GLY A 380 24.90 10.58 -20.39
C GLY A 380 24.81 9.29 -19.58
N ASP A 381 25.69 8.33 -19.87
CA ASP A 381 25.73 7.03 -19.20
C ASP A 381 26.09 7.13 -17.71
N LYS A 382 26.84 8.17 -17.31
CA LYS A 382 27.17 8.38 -15.88
C LYS A 382 25.92 8.66 -15.05
N ALA A 383 24.92 9.33 -15.63
CA ALA A 383 23.63 9.59 -14.99
C ALA A 383 22.87 8.30 -14.68
N ILE A 384 22.92 7.31 -15.58
CA ILE A 384 22.30 6.00 -15.36
C ILE A 384 22.94 5.33 -14.14
N GLU A 385 24.27 5.28 -14.12
CA GLU A 385 25.00 4.67 -13.01
C GLU A 385 24.83 5.44 -11.69
N GLU A 386 24.68 6.76 -11.74
CA GLU A 386 24.41 7.58 -10.55
C GLU A 386 23.03 7.27 -9.96
N PHE A 387 21.97 7.23 -10.78
CA PHE A 387 20.64 6.87 -10.30
C PHE A 387 20.55 5.41 -9.81
N ARG A 388 21.29 4.49 -10.44
CA ARG A 388 21.43 3.12 -9.93
C ARG A 388 22.03 3.11 -8.53
N ARG A 389 23.13 3.83 -8.31
CA ARG A 389 23.77 3.97 -6.98
C ARG A 389 22.80 4.55 -5.96
N GLN A 390 22.15 5.67 -6.29
CA GLN A 390 21.24 6.39 -5.37
C GLN A 390 20.04 5.54 -4.97
N LEU A 391 19.33 4.94 -5.93
CA LEU A 391 18.13 4.15 -5.60
C LEU A 391 18.46 2.82 -4.92
N LYS A 392 19.58 2.16 -5.26
CA LYS A 392 20.05 0.98 -4.53
C LYS A 392 20.46 1.32 -3.10
N PHE A 393 21.19 2.42 -2.92
CA PHE A 393 21.57 2.92 -1.60
C PHE A 393 20.33 3.17 -0.74
N ASN A 394 19.34 3.89 -1.28
CA ASN A 394 18.11 4.20 -0.58
C ASN A 394 17.35 2.92 -0.19
N THR A 395 17.20 1.98 -1.12
CA THR A 395 16.41 0.76 -0.88
C THR A 395 17.10 -0.19 0.12
N THR A 396 18.44 -0.20 0.16
CA THR A 396 19.20 -1.08 1.05
C THR A 396 19.38 -0.47 2.46
N ASN A 397 19.25 0.85 2.59
CA ASN A 397 19.27 1.53 3.88
C ASN A 397 17.85 1.54 4.47
N HIS A 398 17.59 0.69 5.46
CA HIS A 398 16.23 0.41 5.96
C HIS A 398 15.49 1.63 6.55
N GLU A 399 16.21 2.64 7.02
CA GLU A 399 15.59 3.89 7.50
C GLU A 399 15.06 4.75 6.34
N ILE A 400 15.60 4.59 5.12
CA ILE A 400 15.09 5.26 3.92
C ILE A 400 13.94 4.42 3.33
N THR A 401 12.73 4.94 3.42
CA THR A 401 11.50 4.21 3.06
C THR A 401 10.88 4.67 1.74
N GLY A 402 11.58 5.55 0.99
CA GLY A 402 11.10 6.01 -0.30
C GLY A 402 11.99 7.01 -1.03
N SER A 403 11.57 7.33 -2.25
CA SER A 403 12.22 8.31 -3.12
C SER A 403 11.19 9.13 -3.90
N ILE A 404 11.47 10.43 -4.04
CA ILE A 404 10.58 11.40 -4.67
C ILE A 404 11.33 12.11 -5.81
N MET A 405 10.84 12.00 -7.04
CA MET A 405 11.51 12.57 -8.20
C MET A 405 11.13 14.04 -8.38
N PHE A 406 12.13 14.93 -8.33
CA PHE A 406 12.00 16.32 -8.77
C PHE A 406 12.45 16.43 -10.23
N ARG A 407 11.55 16.66 -11.18
CA ARG A 407 10.09 16.78 -11.05
C ARG A 407 9.36 16.08 -12.18
N PHE A 408 8.03 15.96 -12.09
CA PHE A 408 7.24 15.03 -12.91
C PHE A 408 7.45 15.17 -14.42
N LYS A 409 7.50 16.40 -14.96
CA LYS A 409 7.65 16.62 -16.41
C LYS A 409 8.89 15.94 -17.01
N ASN A 410 9.92 15.69 -16.20
CA ASN A 410 11.15 15.05 -16.64
C ASN A 410 10.97 13.57 -17.04
N PHE A 411 9.87 12.91 -16.64
CA PHE A 411 9.53 11.57 -17.16
C PHE A 411 9.13 11.58 -18.64
N PHE A 412 8.72 12.73 -19.19
CA PHE A 412 8.37 12.91 -20.60
C PHE A 412 9.50 13.51 -21.43
N ASP A 413 10.56 13.99 -20.80
CA ASP A 413 11.66 14.67 -21.48
C ASP A 413 12.53 13.66 -22.24
N ASN A 414 12.69 13.87 -23.55
CA ASN A 414 13.50 13.03 -24.44
C ASN A 414 14.95 12.92 -23.97
N ASN A 415 15.52 13.99 -23.42
CA ASN A 415 16.91 14.02 -22.94
C ASN A 415 17.12 13.19 -21.66
N LYS A 416 16.04 12.73 -21.02
CA LYS A 416 16.09 12.01 -19.74
C LYS A 416 15.68 10.54 -19.88
N GLN A 417 15.28 10.11 -21.09
CA GLN A 417 14.67 8.80 -21.31
C GLN A 417 15.61 7.62 -21.03
N LEU A 418 16.93 7.76 -21.16
CA LEU A 418 17.86 6.69 -20.78
C LEU A 418 17.76 6.36 -19.29
N VAL A 419 17.78 7.38 -18.42
CA VAL A 419 17.63 7.22 -16.97
C VAL A 419 16.21 6.79 -16.61
N VAL A 420 15.18 7.41 -17.19
CA VAL A 420 13.78 7.04 -16.94
C VAL A 420 13.49 5.58 -17.30
N ASN A 421 14.00 5.11 -18.44
CA ASN A 421 13.83 3.72 -18.85
C ASN A 421 14.59 2.75 -17.94
N ASP A 422 15.78 3.13 -17.45
CA ASP A 422 16.52 2.30 -16.50
C ASP A 422 15.80 2.21 -15.15
N ILE A 423 15.27 3.32 -14.65
CA ILE A 423 14.41 3.35 -13.45
C ILE A 423 13.24 2.39 -13.64
N LYS A 424 12.48 2.51 -14.73
CA LYS A 424 11.31 1.67 -14.98
C LYS A 424 11.65 0.18 -15.08
N LYS A 425 12.71 -0.16 -15.81
CA LYS A 425 13.01 -1.56 -16.16
C LYS A 425 13.83 -2.30 -15.11
N ASN A 426 14.68 -1.59 -14.36
CA ASN A 426 15.70 -2.22 -13.53
C ASN A 426 15.61 -1.83 -12.05
N LEU A 427 15.04 -0.65 -11.71
CA LEU A 427 15.01 -0.15 -10.33
C LEU A 427 13.60 -0.22 -9.72
N TRP A 428 12.58 0.15 -10.46
CA TRP A 428 11.17 0.11 -10.06
C TRP A 428 10.36 -0.91 -10.89
N TYR A 429 10.98 -2.05 -11.17
CA TYR A 429 10.45 -3.08 -12.08
C TYR A 429 9.27 -3.89 -11.49
N THR A 430 9.12 -3.92 -10.16
CA THR A 430 7.93 -4.44 -9.47
C THR A 430 7.01 -3.31 -9.04
N LYS A 431 5.73 -3.61 -8.80
CA LYS A 431 4.85 -2.71 -8.04
C LYS A 431 5.26 -2.71 -6.57
N ALA A 432 4.99 -1.61 -5.87
CA ALA A 432 5.24 -1.48 -4.45
C ALA A 432 4.05 -0.81 -3.76
N LEU A 433 3.77 -1.25 -2.54
CA LEU A 433 2.85 -0.57 -1.65
C LEU A 433 3.57 0.57 -0.94
N PRO A 434 2.89 1.64 -0.53
CA PRO A 434 3.49 2.60 0.38
C PRO A 434 3.83 1.94 1.74
N PRO A 435 4.85 2.45 2.47
CA PRO A 435 5.18 2.01 3.82
C PRO A 435 4.04 2.23 4.82
N GLU A 436 3.95 1.36 5.83
CA GLU A 436 2.98 1.47 6.93
C GLU A 436 3.39 2.58 7.91
N MET A 437 2.42 3.21 8.59
CA MET A 437 2.68 4.14 9.70
C MET A 437 2.08 3.60 11.01
N PRO A 438 2.66 2.53 11.60
CA PRO A 438 2.06 1.82 12.74
C PRO A 438 1.87 2.70 13.99
N TRP A 439 2.66 3.76 14.14
CA TRP A 439 2.54 4.72 15.25
C TRP A 439 1.27 5.59 15.16
N LYS A 440 0.69 5.77 13.96
CA LYS A 440 -0.60 6.47 13.79
C LYS A 440 -1.78 5.53 14.06
N SER A 441 -1.69 4.29 13.58
CA SER A 441 -2.61 3.19 13.89
C SER A 441 -2.03 1.87 13.38
N ASP A 442 -2.11 0.82 14.19
CA ASP A 442 -1.71 -0.55 13.87
C ASP A 442 -2.91 -1.48 13.51
N LYS A 443 -4.12 -0.92 13.50
CA LYS A 443 -5.34 -1.67 13.20
C LYS A 443 -5.42 -2.00 11.71
N THR A 444 -5.31 -3.29 11.40
CA THR A 444 -5.54 -3.79 10.05
C THR A 444 -7.04 -3.87 9.72
N PRO A 445 -7.44 -3.59 8.46
CA PRO A 445 -8.80 -3.85 8.01
C PRO A 445 -9.17 -5.34 8.11
N LYS A 446 -10.46 -5.63 8.18
CA LYS A 446 -10.95 -7.00 8.00
C LYS A 446 -10.59 -7.52 6.61
N SER A 447 -10.29 -8.81 6.53
CA SER A 447 -10.04 -9.47 5.25
C SER A 447 -11.26 -9.42 4.33
N PRO A 448 -11.04 -9.27 3.01
CA PRO A 448 -12.05 -9.56 2.01
C PRO A 448 -12.63 -10.98 2.18
N ILE A 449 -13.87 -11.19 1.75
CA ILE A 449 -14.56 -12.49 1.85
C ILE A 449 -15.32 -12.87 0.58
N GLY A 450 -15.67 -14.16 0.45
CA GLY A 450 -16.60 -14.63 -0.57
C GLY A 450 -16.06 -14.45 -1.99
N GLY A 451 -14.77 -14.70 -2.17
CA GLY A 451 -14.04 -14.45 -3.42
C GLY A 451 -14.47 -15.39 -4.54
N LYS A 452 -14.67 -14.85 -5.75
CA LYS A 452 -15.06 -15.61 -6.93
C LYS A 452 -14.21 -15.26 -8.13
N ILE A 453 -14.09 -16.23 -9.03
CA ILE A 453 -13.39 -16.10 -10.30
C ILE A 453 -14.36 -16.43 -11.44
N GLU A 454 -14.35 -15.58 -12.46
CA GLU A 454 -15.13 -15.74 -13.68
C GLU A 454 -14.20 -15.55 -14.89
N ILE A 455 -14.20 -16.51 -15.81
CA ILE A 455 -13.45 -16.39 -17.06
C ILE A 455 -14.33 -15.62 -18.04
N THR A 456 -13.86 -14.46 -18.49
CA THR A 456 -14.57 -13.61 -19.46
C THR A 456 -13.76 -13.48 -20.74
N SER A 457 -14.37 -12.96 -21.82
CA SER A 457 -13.64 -12.61 -23.05
C SER A 457 -12.55 -11.54 -22.84
N SER A 458 -12.68 -10.74 -21.79
CA SER A 458 -11.75 -9.65 -21.46
C SER A 458 -10.60 -10.05 -20.53
N GLY A 459 -10.60 -11.30 -20.04
CA GLY A 459 -9.65 -11.80 -19.06
C GLY A 459 -10.33 -12.49 -17.88
N THR A 460 -9.55 -12.69 -16.81
CA THR A 460 -10.00 -13.36 -15.58
C THR A 460 -10.54 -12.33 -14.61
N LYS A 461 -11.86 -12.35 -14.40
CA LYS A 461 -12.53 -11.44 -13.47
C LYS A 461 -12.53 -12.04 -12.06
N LEU A 462 -12.03 -11.27 -11.11
CA LEU A 462 -12.12 -11.51 -9.67
C LEU A 462 -13.23 -10.66 -9.09
N THR A 463 -13.98 -11.22 -8.15
CA THR A 463 -14.93 -10.46 -7.33
C THR A 463 -14.83 -10.87 -5.87
N TRP A 464 -15.08 -9.94 -4.96
CA TRP A 464 -15.11 -10.18 -3.52
C TRP A 464 -16.05 -9.20 -2.82
N LYS A 465 -16.33 -9.47 -1.55
CA LYS A 465 -17.02 -8.53 -0.66
C LYS A 465 -16.05 -7.97 0.37
N ASP A 466 -16.36 -6.76 0.83
CA ASP A 466 -15.67 -6.07 1.90
C ASP A 466 -16.70 -5.53 2.89
N GLU A 467 -16.51 -5.83 4.17
CA GLU A 467 -17.41 -5.45 5.26
C GLU A 467 -16.76 -4.47 6.24
N ASP A 468 -15.63 -3.84 5.84
CA ASP A 468 -14.89 -2.91 6.68
C ASP A 468 -14.95 -1.49 6.11
N VAL A 469 -15.49 -0.57 6.89
CA VAL A 469 -15.60 0.84 6.50
C VAL A 469 -14.24 1.53 6.38
N ASN A 470 -13.18 0.98 6.99
CA ASN A 470 -11.84 1.58 6.98
C ASN A 470 -10.98 1.12 5.79
N THR A 471 -11.42 0.12 5.02
CA THR A 471 -10.72 -0.27 3.79
C THR A 471 -10.71 0.88 2.80
N ALA A 472 -9.51 1.30 2.38
CA ALA A 472 -9.31 2.31 1.34
C ALA A 472 -9.07 1.68 -0.03
N TYR A 473 -8.32 0.58 -0.11
CA TYR A 473 -7.98 -0.10 -1.36
C TYR A 473 -7.61 -1.56 -1.13
N TYR A 474 -7.35 -2.29 -2.21
CA TYR A 474 -6.95 -3.70 -2.19
C TYR A 474 -5.62 -3.91 -2.91
N ALA A 475 -4.81 -4.85 -2.43
CA ALA A 475 -3.67 -5.37 -3.17
C ALA A 475 -4.01 -6.76 -3.73
N ILE A 476 -3.60 -7.01 -4.99
CA ILE A 476 -3.94 -8.22 -5.73
C ILE A 476 -2.66 -8.93 -6.14
N TYR A 477 -2.48 -10.13 -5.59
CA TYR A 477 -1.34 -10.99 -5.85
C TYR A 477 -1.73 -12.14 -6.77
N ARG A 478 -0.91 -12.42 -7.79
CA ARG A 478 -1.10 -13.53 -8.73
C ARG A 478 0.04 -14.53 -8.62
N MET A 479 -0.29 -15.78 -8.30
CA MET A 479 0.67 -16.86 -8.11
C MET A 479 0.28 -18.10 -8.92
N ASN A 480 1.27 -18.85 -9.41
CA ASN A 480 1.04 -20.20 -9.91
C ASN A 480 0.65 -21.10 -8.73
N LYS A 481 -0.26 -22.05 -8.96
CA LYS A 481 -0.62 -23.07 -7.97
C LYS A 481 0.62 -23.88 -7.58
N GLY A 482 0.82 -24.07 -6.29
CA GLY A 482 2.03 -24.69 -5.72
C GLY A 482 3.10 -23.69 -5.28
N ASN A 483 3.06 -22.44 -5.76
CA ASN A 483 3.90 -21.38 -5.20
C ASN A 483 3.30 -20.85 -3.90
N ASN A 484 4.11 -20.83 -2.83
CA ASN A 484 3.73 -20.38 -1.50
C ASN A 484 4.52 -19.12 -1.10
N ILE A 485 4.46 -18.07 -1.92
CA ILE A 485 5.05 -16.78 -1.54
C ILE A 485 4.25 -16.23 -0.36
N ASP A 486 4.94 -15.93 0.74
CA ASP A 486 4.34 -15.22 1.86
C ASP A 486 4.04 -13.78 1.42
N ILE A 487 2.75 -13.42 1.43
CA ILE A 487 2.32 -12.08 1.05
C ILE A 487 2.92 -11.00 1.95
N ASN A 488 3.38 -11.32 3.16
CA ASN A 488 4.01 -10.36 4.06
C ASN A 488 5.50 -10.14 3.79
N SER A 489 6.12 -10.97 2.93
CA SER A 489 7.52 -10.83 2.55
C SER A 489 7.73 -9.86 1.40
N ASP A 490 8.95 -9.34 1.26
CA ASP A 490 9.33 -8.49 0.13
C ASP A 490 9.17 -9.19 -1.23
N GLU A 491 9.34 -10.50 -1.26
CA GLU A 491 9.15 -11.33 -2.45
C GLU A 491 7.73 -11.25 -3.03
N ALA A 492 6.74 -10.86 -2.21
CA ALA A 492 5.37 -10.62 -2.67
C ALA A 492 5.29 -9.51 -3.74
N ALA A 493 6.24 -8.58 -3.78
CA ALA A 493 6.29 -7.54 -4.81
C ALA A 493 6.38 -8.11 -6.24
N LYS A 494 7.01 -9.28 -6.41
CA LYS A 494 7.13 -9.97 -7.72
C LYS A 494 5.80 -10.48 -8.24
N VAL A 495 4.84 -10.72 -7.35
CA VAL A 495 3.52 -11.25 -7.67
C VAL A 495 2.39 -10.26 -7.42
N LEU A 496 2.71 -9.05 -6.92
CA LEU A 496 1.77 -7.93 -6.83
C LEU A 496 1.48 -7.38 -8.23
N ILE A 497 0.29 -7.67 -8.76
CA ILE A 497 -0.07 -7.28 -10.12
C ILE A 497 -0.90 -6.00 -10.18
N ALA A 498 -1.60 -5.66 -9.10
CA ALA A 498 -2.45 -4.48 -9.06
C ALA A 498 -2.74 -4.00 -7.63
N THR A 499 -3.03 -2.71 -7.53
CA THR A 499 -3.72 -2.11 -6.39
C THR A 499 -4.99 -1.44 -6.89
N VAL A 500 -6.12 -1.65 -6.22
CA VAL A 500 -7.43 -1.18 -6.68
C VAL A 500 -8.12 -0.42 -5.57
N ARG A 501 -8.47 0.86 -5.82
CA ARG A 501 -9.20 1.69 -4.85
C ARG A 501 -10.57 1.06 -4.58
N LYS A 502 -11.01 1.07 -3.32
CA LYS A 502 -12.35 0.62 -2.96
C LYS A 502 -13.39 1.50 -3.64
N ASP A 503 -14.36 0.87 -4.31
CA ASP A 503 -15.51 1.57 -4.86
C ASP A 503 -16.71 1.52 -3.90
N ASN A 504 -17.76 2.31 -4.19
CA ASN A 504 -18.96 2.36 -3.36
C ASN A 504 -19.90 1.16 -3.55
N LYS A 505 -19.52 0.13 -4.32
CA LYS A 505 -20.37 -1.04 -4.58
C LYS A 505 -20.22 -2.06 -3.45
N SER A 506 -21.27 -2.85 -3.24
CA SER A 506 -21.23 -3.98 -2.29
C SER A 506 -20.27 -5.10 -2.72
N THR A 507 -20.01 -5.20 -4.02
CA THR A 507 -19.14 -6.20 -4.62
C THR A 507 -18.03 -5.47 -5.35
N GLN A 508 -16.80 -5.79 -4.95
CA GLN A 508 -15.58 -5.26 -5.53
C GLN A 508 -15.12 -6.17 -6.66
N GLU A 509 -14.38 -5.62 -7.63
CA GLU A 509 -13.96 -6.37 -8.80
C GLU A 509 -12.60 -5.95 -9.35
N PHE A 510 -11.92 -6.90 -10.00
CA PHE A 510 -10.71 -6.66 -10.77
C PHE A 510 -10.67 -7.62 -11.96
N VAL A 511 -10.15 -7.17 -13.10
CA VAL A 511 -9.98 -8.04 -14.28
C VAL A 511 -8.50 -8.14 -14.62
N ASP A 512 -7.96 -9.33 -14.46
CA ASP A 512 -6.62 -9.67 -14.94
C ASP A 512 -6.66 -10.00 -16.43
N ARG A 513 -6.01 -9.15 -17.23
CA ARG A 513 -6.01 -9.23 -18.69
C ARG A 513 -4.78 -9.95 -19.27
N GLU A 514 -3.83 -10.36 -18.44
CA GLU A 514 -2.55 -10.92 -18.91
C GLU A 514 -2.51 -12.46 -18.91
N ILE A 515 -3.56 -13.12 -18.43
CA ILE A 515 -3.53 -14.57 -18.22
C ILE A 515 -3.97 -15.37 -19.45
N SER A 516 -3.17 -16.39 -19.77
CA SER A 516 -3.50 -17.43 -20.75
C SER A 516 -4.19 -18.67 -20.17
N ASN A 517 -3.92 -19.07 -18.91
CA ASN A 517 -4.53 -20.25 -18.27
C ASN A 517 -4.88 -20.04 -16.79
N PRO A 518 -6.09 -19.56 -16.45
CA PRO A 518 -6.45 -19.27 -15.06
C PRO A 518 -6.67 -20.53 -14.20
N LYS A 519 -6.65 -21.75 -14.77
CA LYS A 519 -6.76 -23.00 -13.98
C LYS A 519 -5.50 -23.30 -13.19
N GLU A 520 -4.36 -22.77 -13.58
CA GLU A 520 -3.06 -22.94 -12.90
C GLU A 520 -2.73 -21.81 -11.94
N ILE A 521 -3.66 -20.85 -11.78
CA ILE A 521 -3.43 -19.63 -11.01
C ILE A 521 -4.23 -19.65 -9.71
N LYS A 522 -3.63 -19.04 -8.70
CA LYS A 522 -4.22 -18.64 -7.43
C LYS A 522 -4.05 -17.12 -7.31
N TYR A 523 -5.09 -16.46 -6.84
CA TYR A 523 -5.01 -15.07 -6.42
C TYR A 523 -5.07 -14.95 -4.91
N VAL A 524 -4.45 -13.90 -4.39
CA VAL A 524 -4.68 -13.43 -3.03
C VAL A 524 -5.06 -11.96 -3.09
N VAL A 525 -6.17 -11.60 -2.43
CA VAL A 525 -6.65 -10.23 -2.30
C VAL A 525 -6.56 -9.81 -0.84
N THR A 526 -5.87 -8.72 -0.55
CA THR A 526 -5.81 -8.10 0.78
C THR A 526 -6.48 -6.73 0.76
N ALA A 527 -7.04 -6.31 1.89
CA ALA A 527 -7.59 -4.97 2.11
C ALA A 527 -6.56 -4.11 2.86
N LEU A 528 -6.48 -2.82 2.49
CA LEU A 528 -5.56 -1.85 3.05
C LEU A 528 -6.29 -0.55 3.43
N ASP A 529 -5.94 0.03 4.57
CA ASP A 529 -6.44 1.35 4.99
C ASP A 529 -5.59 2.51 4.41
N ARG A 530 -5.89 3.76 4.82
CA ARG A 530 -5.15 4.96 4.39
C ARG A 530 -3.75 5.08 5.00
N LEU A 531 -3.40 4.23 5.96
CA LEU A 531 -2.08 4.11 6.59
C LEU A 531 -1.32 2.86 6.11
N HIS A 532 -1.89 2.16 5.12
CA HIS A 532 -1.33 0.98 4.44
C HIS A 532 -1.20 -0.28 5.29
N ASN A 533 -1.89 -0.33 6.44
CA ASN A 533 -2.04 -1.54 7.24
C ASN A 533 -2.78 -2.59 6.40
N GLU A 534 -2.20 -3.79 6.28
CA GLU A 534 -2.71 -4.81 5.36
C GLU A 534 -3.39 -5.97 6.09
N SER A 535 -4.60 -6.32 5.63
CA SER A 535 -5.37 -7.44 6.17
C SER A 535 -4.72 -8.79 5.84
N LYS A 536 -5.19 -9.87 6.48
CA LYS A 536 -4.94 -11.22 5.96
C LYS A 536 -5.53 -11.38 4.56
N GLY A 537 -4.91 -12.22 3.73
CA GLY A 537 -5.31 -12.43 2.34
C GLY A 537 -6.48 -13.39 2.14
N LEU A 538 -7.42 -12.99 1.30
CA LEU A 538 -8.45 -13.84 0.71
C LEU A 538 -7.88 -14.56 -0.51
N GLU A 539 -7.78 -15.88 -0.44
CA GLU A 539 -7.32 -16.68 -1.57
C GLU A 539 -8.49 -17.07 -2.49
N ILE A 540 -8.33 -16.87 -3.80
CA ILE A 540 -9.35 -17.13 -4.84
C ILE A 540 -8.75 -18.02 -5.94
N SER A 541 -9.44 -19.11 -6.31
CA SER A 541 -9.02 -20.00 -7.41
C SER A 541 -10.18 -20.74 -8.09
N ILE A 542 -9.98 -21.28 -9.30
CA ILE A 542 -11.02 -21.99 -10.09
C ILE A 542 -11.52 -23.30 -9.45
N ASN A 543 -10.75 -23.91 -8.53
CA ASN A 543 -11.14 -25.15 -7.85
C ASN A 543 -11.54 -24.88 -6.40
N GLN A 544 -12.46 -23.94 -6.23
CA GLN A 544 -13.01 -23.52 -4.94
C GLN A 544 -14.53 -23.53 -5.03
N SER A 545 -15.19 -23.86 -3.92
CA SER A 545 -16.63 -23.76 -3.78
C SER A 545 -17.13 -22.34 -4.10
N LYS A 546 -18.31 -22.25 -4.72
CA LYS A 546 -18.99 -20.98 -4.99
C LYS A 546 -19.45 -20.26 -3.72
N TYR A 547 -19.57 -20.99 -2.61
CA TYR A 547 -20.21 -20.53 -1.38
C TYR A 547 -19.27 -20.57 -0.17
N PHE A 548 -18.20 -21.37 -0.20
CA PHE A 548 -17.34 -21.62 0.95
C PHE A 548 -15.84 -21.53 0.64
N ASP A 549 -15.15 -20.59 1.27
CA ASP A 549 -13.75 -20.26 1.01
C ASP A 549 -12.75 -21.34 1.46
N ASP A 550 -13.17 -22.25 2.33
CA ASP A 550 -12.38 -23.37 2.84
C ASP A 550 -12.62 -24.70 2.11
N VAL A 551 -13.55 -24.75 1.15
CA VAL A 551 -13.80 -25.94 0.33
C VAL A 551 -13.03 -25.80 -0.99
N LYS A 552 -11.76 -26.15 -0.93
CA LYS A 552 -10.77 -26.08 -2.03
C LYS A 552 -9.61 -27.03 -1.78
N GLY A 553 -8.63 -27.08 -2.68
CA GLY A 553 -7.39 -27.84 -2.48
C GLY A 553 -7.66 -29.34 -2.26
N SER A 554 -7.25 -29.88 -1.11
CA SER A 554 -7.49 -31.29 -0.72
C SER A 554 -8.97 -31.67 -0.62
N TYR A 555 -9.88 -30.69 -0.54
CA TYR A 555 -11.34 -30.91 -0.53
C TYR A 555 -12.00 -30.64 -1.89
N SER A 556 -11.23 -30.45 -2.96
CA SER A 556 -11.79 -30.17 -4.29
C SER A 556 -12.73 -31.27 -4.79
N TRP A 557 -12.51 -32.52 -4.35
CA TRP A 557 -13.38 -33.66 -4.66
C TRP A 557 -14.81 -33.50 -4.12
N ALA A 558 -15.01 -32.73 -3.04
CA ALA A 558 -16.30 -32.53 -2.39
C ALA A 558 -17.04 -31.26 -2.87
N ILE A 559 -16.41 -30.40 -3.69
CA ILE A 559 -16.97 -29.11 -4.11
C ILE A 559 -18.36 -29.30 -4.74
N LYS A 560 -18.47 -30.18 -5.74
CA LYS A 560 -19.73 -30.41 -6.46
C LYS A 560 -20.85 -30.85 -5.51
N ALA A 561 -20.51 -31.70 -4.55
CA ALA A 561 -21.47 -32.20 -3.56
C ALA A 561 -21.92 -31.10 -2.61
N ILE A 562 -20.97 -30.38 -2.00
CA ILE A 562 -21.25 -29.34 -1.02
C ILE A 562 -22.04 -28.18 -1.67
N ASP A 563 -21.62 -27.71 -2.83
CA ASP A 563 -22.29 -26.59 -3.53
C ASP A 563 -23.73 -26.96 -3.91
N LYS A 564 -23.94 -28.15 -4.49
CA LYS A 564 -25.28 -28.59 -4.86
C LYS A 564 -26.18 -28.78 -3.64
N LEU A 565 -25.69 -29.39 -2.57
CA LEU A 565 -26.49 -29.56 -1.34
C LEU A 565 -26.77 -28.24 -0.63
N TYR A 566 -25.91 -27.24 -0.78
CA TYR A 566 -26.16 -25.89 -0.26
C TYR A 566 -27.26 -25.19 -1.07
N GLU A 567 -27.25 -25.31 -2.40
CA GLU A 567 -28.30 -24.80 -3.29
C GLU A 567 -29.67 -25.40 -2.97
N GLU A 568 -29.71 -26.70 -2.62
CA GLU A 568 -30.93 -27.40 -2.18
C GLU A 568 -31.29 -27.17 -0.71
N ARG A 569 -30.56 -26.31 0.01
CA ARG A 569 -30.75 -25.99 1.45
C ARG A 569 -30.64 -27.20 2.38
N ILE A 570 -29.98 -28.27 1.94
CA ILE A 570 -29.73 -29.48 2.72
C ILE A 570 -28.57 -29.25 3.70
N VAL A 571 -27.50 -28.63 3.23
CA VAL A 571 -26.36 -28.24 4.07
C VAL A 571 -26.31 -26.73 4.27
N SER A 572 -25.64 -26.31 5.35
CA SER A 572 -25.32 -24.92 5.63
C SER A 572 -23.88 -24.80 6.11
N GLY A 573 -23.30 -23.61 5.90
CA GLY A 573 -22.00 -23.26 6.48
C GLY A 573 -22.11 -22.86 7.95
N VAL A 574 -20.98 -22.52 8.53
CA VAL A 574 -20.85 -22.09 9.93
C VAL A 574 -20.74 -20.56 10.08
N GLY A 575 -20.99 -19.81 9.00
CA GLY A 575 -20.76 -18.36 8.92
C GLY A 575 -19.46 -18.01 8.17
N SER A 576 -19.27 -16.71 7.89
CA SER A 576 -18.07 -16.15 7.24
C SER A 576 -17.57 -16.92 6.02
N TYR A 577 -18.49 -17.41 5.18
CA TYR A 577 -18.17 -18.22 3.99
C TYR A 577 -17.35 -19.49 4.32
N LYS A 578 -17.58 -20.14 5.47
CA LYS A 578 -16.91 -21.40 5.85
C LYS A 578 -17.87 -22.58 5.92
N PHE A 579 -17.40 -23.73 5.46
CA PHE A 579 -18.10 -25.01 5.59
C PHE A 579 -17.47 -25.95 6.63
N LEU A 580 -16.18 -25.79 6.93
CA LEU A 580 -15.36 -26.69 7.75
C LEU A 580 -15.38 -28.15 7.25
N PRO A 581 -14.93 -28.42 6.02
CA PRO A 581 -15.09 -29.74 5.39
C PRO A 581 -14.43 -30.90 6.14
N GLY A 582 -13.35 -30.64 6.88
CA GLY A 582 -12.62 -31.64 7.68
C GLY A 582 -13.16 -31.88 9.09
N ASN A 583 -14.11 -31.07 9.58
CA ASN A 583 -14.67 -31.29 10.91
C ASN A 583 -15.58 -32.52 10.91
N ASN A 584 -15.53 -33.28 12.01
CA ASN A 584 -16.47 -34.38 12.24
C ASN A 584 -17.90 -33.82 12.33
N ILE A 585 -18.85 -34.52 11.71
CA ILE A 585 -20.26 -34.16 11.81
C ILE A 585 -20.91 -34.79 13.05
N SER A 586 -21.76 -34.04 13.74
CA SER A 586 -22.56 -34.57 14.85
C SER A 586 -23.68 -35.49 14.37
N ARG A 587 -24.14 -36.40 15.23
CA ARG A 587 -25.29 -37.29 14.93
C ARG A 587 -26.57 -36.51 14.67
N ALA A 588 -26.77 -35.37 15.34
CA ALA A 588 -27.91 -34.48 15.13
C ALA A 588 -27.85 -33.76 13.78
N ASP A 589 -26.72 -33.14 13.44
CA ASP A 589 -26.56 -32.44 12.16
C ASP A 589 -26.71 -33.40 10.98
N PHE A 590 -26.19 -34.61 11.12
CA PHE A 590 -26.37 -35.63 10.11
C PHE A 590 -27.85 -36.00 9.92
N LEU A 591 -28.59 -36.24 11.00
CA LEU A 591 -30.01 -36.53 10.93
C LEU A 591 -30.78 -35.40 10.25
N ILE A 592 -30.49 -34.15 10.61
CA ILE A 592 -31.10 -32.97 9.97
C ILE A 592 -30.82 -32.96 8.47
N MET A 593 -29.57 -33.22 8.05
CA MET A 593 -29.20 -33.28 6.64
C MET A 593 -30.04 -34.33 5.91
N VAL A 594 -30.14 -35.55 6.45
CA VAL A 594 -30.91 -36.64 5.84
C VAL A 594 -32.40 -36.33 5.78
N MET A 595 -32.99 -35.81 6.86
CA MET A 595 -34.40 -35.44 6.87
C MET A 595 -34.71 -34.33 5.84
N LYS A 596 -33.83 -33.33 5.70
CA LYS A 596 -33.95 -32.30 4.67
C LYS A 596 -33.83 -32.87 3.26
N SER A 597 -32.92 -33.81 3.03
CA SER A 597 -32.72 -34.46 1.72
C SER A 597 -33.97 -35.15 1.18
N TYR A 598 -34.83 -35.66 2.06
CA TYR A 598 -36.07 -36.35 1.67
C TYR A 598 -37.33 -35.52 1.96
N GLY A 599 -37.18 -34.23 2.29
CA GLY A 599 -38.30 -33.31 2.51
C GLY A 599 -39.23 -33.73 3.65
N ILE A 600 -38.68 -34.36 4.69
CA ILE A 600 -39.46 -34.87 5.82
C ILE A 600 -39.99 -33.68 6.64
N PRO A 601 -41.32 -33.52 6.80
CA PRO A 601 -41.89 -32.43 7.57
C PRO A 601 -41.56 -32.59 9.06
N ILE A 602 -41.23 -31.48 9.71
CA ILE A 602 -40.88 -31.46 11.14
C ILE A 602 -42.13 -31.12 11.94
N GLU A 603 -42.47 -31.99 12.89
CA GLU A 603 -43.57 -31.79 13.82
C GLU A 603 -43.01 -31.22 15.13
N THR A 604 -43.63 -30.14 15.62
CA THR A 604 -43.17 -29.41 16.82
C THR A 604 -43.99 -29.84 18.03
N GLY A 605 -43.38 -29.81 19.22
CA GLY A 605 -44.08 -30.07 20.48
C GLY A 605 -44.38 -31.55 20.77
N ILE A 606 -43.64 -32.48 20.16
CA ILE A 606 -43.72 -33.91 20.49
C ILE A 606 -43.08 -34.15 21.87
N GLU A 607 -43.84 -34.70 22.82
CA GLU A 607 -43.35 -35.02 24.17
C GLU A 607 -42.49 -36.29 24.22
N ASP A 608 -42.76 -37.30 23.36
CA ASP A 608 -41.95 -38.52 23.31
C ASP A 608 -40.65 -38.31 22.52
N ASN A 609 -39.54 -38.17 23.26
CA ASN A 609 -38.22 -37.96 22.70
C ASN A 609 -37.13 -38.79 23.42
N PHE A 610 -35.89 -38.74 22.92
CA PHE A 610 -34.74 -39.28 23.64
C PHE A 610 -34.44 -38.42 24.87
N SER A 611 -33.97 -39.05 25.93
CA SER A 611 -33.69 -38.39 27.22
C SER A 611 -32.59 -37.32 27.13
N ASP A 612 -31.72 -37.39 26.12
CA ASP A 612 -30.66 -36.44 25.82
C ASP A 612 -30.95 -35.51 24.64
N ALA A 613 -32.21 -35.45 24.17
CA ALA A 613 -32.60 -34.55 23.08
C ALA A 613 -32.52 -33.06 23.44
N GLY A 614 -32.66 -32.71 24.73
CA GLY A 614 -32.57 -31.34 25.23
C GLY A 614 -33.53 -30.35 24.56
N GLY A 615 -33.31 -29.04 24.74
CA GLY A 615 -34.05 -27.94 24.09
C GLY A 615 -33.17 -27.18 23.10
N ARG A 616 -32.76 -27.84 22.02
CA ARG A 616 -31.79 -27.38 21.02
C ARG A 616 -32.43 -27.32 19.64
N TYR A 617 -31.71 -26.79 18.66
CA TYR A 617 -32.18 -26.67 17.27
C TYR A 617 -32.54 -28.01 16.60
N TYR A 618 -32.07 -29.14 17.13
CA TYR A 618 -32.34 -30.49 16.63
C TYR A 618 -33.46 -31.22 17.39
N THR A 619 -34.04 -30.66 18.45
CA THR A 619 -34.99 -31.36 19.33
C THR A 619 -36.20 -31.88 18.59
N ASP A 620 -36.87 -31.04 17.79
CA ASP A 620 -38.05 -31.44 17.02
C ASP A 620 -37.71 -32.41 15.89
N TYR A 621 -36.50 -32.31 15.32
CA TYR A 621 -36.00 -33.26 14.33
C TYR A 621 -35.84 -34.65 14.95
N LEU A 622 -35.26 -34.75 16.14
CA LEU A 622 -35.11 -36.02 16.87
C LEU A 622 -36.47 -36.62 17.23
N ALA A 623 -37.38 -35.79 17.75
CA ALA A 623 -38.71 -36.25 18.15
C ALA A 623 -39.49 -36.79 16.95
N THR A 624 -39.46 -36.05 15.84
CA THR A 624 -40.07 -36.47 14.57
C THR A 624 -39.44 -37.78 14.06
N ALA A 625 -38.11 -37.86 14.05
CA ALA A 625 -37.38 -39.05 13.59
C ALA A 625 -37.65 -40.28 14.47
N LYS A 626 -37.78 -40.11 15.79
CA LYS A 626 -38.17 -41.17 16.73
C LYS A 626 -39.60 -41.62 16.46
N LYS A 627 -40.56 -40.69 16.38
CA LYS A 627 -42.00 -40.94 16.17
C LYS A 627 -42.26 -41.76 14.90
N ILE A 628 -41.59 -41.46 13.79
CA ILE A 628 -41.81 -42.13 12.50
C ILE A 628 -40.88 -43.34 12.28
N GLY A 629 -40.00 -43.63 13.25
CA GLY A 629 -39.14 -44.81 13.27
C GLY A 629 -37.90 -44.73 12.38
N LEU A 630 -37.32 -43.53 12.17
CA LEU A 630 -36.07 -43.37 11.41
C LEU A 630 -34.83 -43.73 12.22
N VAL A 631 -34.88 -43.57 13.54
CA VAL A 631 -33.75 -43.79 14.45
C VAL A 631 -34.20 -44.47 15.74
N SER A 632 -33.37 -45.37 16.26
CA SER A 632 -33.62 -46.14 17.49
C SER A 632 -32.75 -45.74 18.68
N GLY A 633 -31.81 -44.80 18.50
CA GLY A 633 -30.87 -44.38 19.53
C GLY A 633 -29.67 -45.31 19.69
N VAL A 634 -28.95 -45.19 20.81
CA VAL A 634 -27.75 -45.99 21.15
C VAL A 634 -27.97 -46.93 22.34
N GLY A 635 -29.19 -47.00 22.86
CA GLY A 635 -29.54 -47.70 24.11
C GLY A 635 -30.00 -46.71 25.19
N ASP A 636 -30.64 -47.22 26.25
CA ASP A 636 -31.05 -46.46 27.45
C ASP A 636 -31.83 -45.16 27.18
N ASN A 637 -32.62 -45.14 26.10
CA ASN A 637 -33.35 -43.96 25.61
C ASN A 637 -32.43 -42.75 25.33
N LEU A 638 -31.20 -43.00 24.84
CA LEU A 638 -30.22 -41.98 24.42
C LEU A 638 -30.02 -41.99 22.91
N TYR A 639 -29.72 -40.83 22.32
CA TYR A 639 -29.34 -40.69 20.90
C TYR A 639 -27.90 -40.21 20.69
N MET A 640 -27.33 -39.50 21.66
CA MET A 640 -26.04 -38.81 21.63
C MET A 640 -25.94 -37.74 20.52
N PRO A 641 -26.84 -36.74 20.47
CA PRO A 641 -26.97 -35.82 19.34
C PRO A 641 -25.71 -35.01 19.01
N GLU A 642 -24.97 -34.57 20.03
CA GLU A 642 -23.78 -33.73 19.86
C GLU A 642 -22.49 -34.54 19.63
N SER A 643 -22.56 -35.87 19.73
CA SER A 643 -21.41 -36.74 19.49
C SER A 643 -21.11 -36.89 17.99
N PRO A 644 -19.82 -36.98 17.60
CA PRO A 644 -19.45 -37.36 16.24
C PRO A 644 -20.08 -38.69 15.82
N ILE A 645 -20.53 -38.78 14.56
CA ILE A 645 -21.09 -40.02 14.01
C ILE A 645 -20.01 -40.88 13.35
N THR A 646 -20.02 -42.18 13.63
CA THR A 646 -19.16 -43.13 12.91
C THR A 646 -19.68 -43.40 11.49
N ARG A 647 -18.79 -43.83 10.60
CA ARG A 647 -19.16 -44.18 9.21
C ARG A 647 -20.23 -45.28 9.16
N GLN A 648 -20.15 -46.30 10.02
CA GLN A 648 -21.16 -47.36 10.04
C GLN A 648 -22.52 -46.87 10.56
N ASP A 649 -22.54 -46.00 11.57
CA ASP A 649 -23.81 -45.47 12.10
C ASP A 649 -24.50 -44.53 11.12
N MET A 650 -23.71 -43.73 10.40
CA MET A 650 -24.18 -42.90 9.31
C MET A 650 -24.90 -43.75 8.25
N ILE A 651 -24.36 -44.91 7.90
CA ILE A 651 -24.95 -45.84 6.92
C ILE A 651 -26.24 -46.46 7.46
N VAL A 652 -26.26 -46.86 8.73
CA VAL A 652 -27.46 -47.46 9.36
C VAL A 652 -28.63 -46.49 9.37
N ILE A 653 -28.38 -45.22 9.69
CA ILE A 653 -29.42 -44.18 9.66
C ILE A 653 -29.90 -43.95 8.21
N LEU A 654 -28.99 -43.86 7.23
CA LEU A 654 -29.38 -43.72 5.82
C LEU A 654 -30.21 -44.89 5.33
N HIS A 655 -29.80 -46.12 5.64
CA HIS A 655 -30.57 -47.31 5.29
C HIS A 655 -31.99 -47.25 5.85
N SER A 656 -32.12 -46.94 7.14
CA SER A 656 -33.42 -46.87 7.82
C SER A 656 -34.35 -45.84 7.16
N VAL A 657 -33.81 -44.67 6.79
CA VAL A 657 -34.56 -43.65 6.06
C VAL A 657 -34.94 -44.13 4.66
N LEU A 658 -33.98 -44.62 3.88
CA LEU A 658 -34.23 -45.06 2.51
C LEU A 658 -35.22 -46.21 2.41
N GLU A 659 -35.15 -47.18 3.33
CA GLU A 659 -36.09 -48.29 3.45
C GLU A 659 -37.50 -47.78 3.71
N LYS A 660 -37.67 -46.81 4.60
CA LYS A 660 -38.97 -46.20 4.91
C LYS A 660 -39.63 -45.53 3.70
N PHE A 661 -38.83 -45.07 2.75
CA PHE A 661 -39.30 -44.38 1.54
C PHE A 661 -39.19 -45.22 0.27
N ASP A 662 -38.93 -46.53 0.38
CA ASP A 662 -38.75 -47.45 -0.76
C ASP A 662 -37.68 -46.97 -1.77
N LYS A 663 -36.58 -46.40 -1.25
CA LYS A 663 -35.48 -45.81 -2.02
C LYS A 663 -34.12 -46.46 -1.75
N LEU A 664 -34.11 -47.71 -1.28
CA LEU A 664 -32.85 -48.43 -1.07
C LEU A 664 -32.06 -48.56 -2.37
N PRO A 665 -30.73 -48.32 -2.35
CA PRO A 665 -29.92 -48.36 -3.54
C PRO A 665 -29.72 -49.82 -4.01
N VAL A 666 -29.58 -50.02 -5.32
CA VAL A 666 -29.43 -51.36 -5.89
C VAL A 666 -27.93 -51.71 -6.05
N PRO A 667 -27.49 -52.91 -5.64
CA PRO A 667 -26.12 -53.37 -5.88
C PRO A 667 -25.76 -53.38 -7.37
N ASN A 668 -24.51 -53.03 -7.69
CA ASN A 668 -23.97 -53.10 -9.04
C ASN A 668 -22.71 -53.97 -9.04
N SER A 669 -22.71 -55.03 -9.86
CA SER A 669 -21.63 -56.02 -9.96
C SER A 669 -20.29 -55.46 -10.42
N SER A 670 -20.26 -54.24 -10.97
CA SER A 670 -19.04 -53.53 -11.34
C SER A 670 -18.33 -52.88 -10.15
N ASN A 671 -18.99 -52.78 -8.98
CA ASN A 671 -18.39 -52.23 -7.77
C ASN A 671 -17.65 -53.29 -6.98
N LYS A 672 -16.70 -52.85 -6.15
CA LYS A 672 -15.92 -53.72 -5.27
C LYS A 672 -16.84 -54.46 -4.28
N PRO A 673 -16.84 -55.80 -4.25
CA PRO A 673 -17.58 -56.59 -3.28
C PRO A 673 -17.20 -56.27 -1.83
N PHE A 674 -18.18 -56.30 -0.91
CA PHE A 674 -17.97 -55.93 0.50
C PHE A 674 -16.85 -56.73 1.18
N ASN A 675 -16.75 -58.03 0.88
CA ASN A 675 -15.75 -58.93 1.46
C ASN A 675 -14.32 -58.70 0.94
N GLN A 676 -14.12 -57.85 -0.08
CA GLN A 676 -12.79 -57.50 -0.57
C GLN A 676 -12.20 -56.26 0.11
N TYR A 677 -12.93 -55.60 1.01
CA TYR A 677 -12.36 -54.54 1.84
C TYR A 677 -11.59 -55.13 3.02
N ASN A 678 -10.40 -54.59 3.28
CA ASN A 678 -9.46 -55.13 4.26
C ASN A 678 -10.00 -55.11 5.70
N ASP A 679 -10.94 -54.21 5.99
CA ASP A 679 -11.53 -53.98 7.30
C ASP A 679 -13.03 -54.32 7.35
N SER A 680 -13.53 -55.12 6.40
CA SER A 680 -14.92 -55.59 6.36
C SER A 680 -15.32 -56.33 7.64
N SER A 681 -14.38 -57.06 8.27
CA SER A 681 -14.58 -57.72 9.57
C SER A 681 -14.71 -56.77 10.76
N ASN A 682 -14.30 -55.51 10.63
CA ASN A 682 -14.42 -54.49 11.69
C ASN A 682 -15.81 -53.85 11.73
N VAL A 683 -16.70 -54.17 10.77
CA VAL A 683 -18.09 -53.70 10.77
C VAL A 683 -18.88 -54.44 11.84
N SER A 684 -19.53 -53.67 12.73
CA SER A 684 -20.40 -54.28 13.75
C SER A 684 -21.53 -55.08 13.14
N GLN A 685 -21.93 -56.16 13.81
CA GLN A 685 -22.97 -57.07 13.34
C GLN A 685 -24.28 -56.36 12.94
N TYR A 686 -24.69 -55.34 13.69
CA TYR A 686 -25.91 -54.57 13.41
C TYR A 686 -25.86 -53.74 12.13
N ALA A 687 -24.66 -53.46 11.61
CA ALA A 687 -24.43 -52.60 10.44
C ALA A 687 -23.97 -53.38 9.20
N GLN A 688 -23.69 -54.69 9.30
CA GLN A 688 -23.09 -55.47 8.22
C GLN A 688 -23.90 -55.43 6.92
N ASN A 689 -25.20 -55.68 7.00
CA ASN A 689 -26.07 -55.74 5.82
C ASN A 689 -26.19 -54.37 5.16
N GLN A 690 -26.33 -53.32 5.95
CA GLN A 690 -26.47 -51.95 5.49
C GLN A 690 -25.17 -51.45 4.85
N VAL A 691 -24.02 -51.69 5.50
CA VAL A 691 -22.70 -51.34 4.93
C VAL A 691 -22.46 -52.09 3.63
N LYS A 692 -22.73 -53.40 3.59
CA LYS A 692 -22.63 -54.20 2.36
C LYS A 692 -23.43 -53.60 1.21
N LEU A 693 -24.71 -53.28 1.43
CA LEU A 693 -25.58 -52.69 0.42
C LEU A 693 -25.03 -51.35 -0.13
N PHE A 694 -24.55 -50.48 0.76
CA PHE A 694 -24.08 -49.14 0.36
C PHE A 694 -22.73 -49.16 -0.38
N VAL A 695 -21.84 -50.11 -0.06
CA VAL A 695 -20.58 -50.26 -0.81
C VAL A 695 -20.80 -50.94 -2.15
N GLU A 696 -21.65 -51.98 -2.20
CA GLU A 696 -21.92 -52.72 -3.45
C GLU A 696 -22.79 -51.92 -4.43
N SER A 697 -23.62 -51.00 -3.96
CA SER A 697 -24.30 -50.02 -4.83
C SER A 697 -23.39 -48.89 -5.33
N GLY A 698 -22.22 -48.70 -4.71
CA GLY A 698 -21.26 -47.65 -5.09
C GLY A 698 -21.69 -46.24 -4.67
N ILE A 699 -22.67 -46.14 -3.76
CA ILE A 699 -22.96 -44.90 -3.02
C ILE A 699 -21.77 -44.56 -2.12
N ILE A 700 -21.16 -45.58 -1.51
CA ILE A 700 -19.94 -45.47 -0.71
C ILE A 700 -18.81 -46.23 -1.40
N LYS A 701 -17.69 -45.55 -1.69
CA LYS A 701 -16.54 -46.16 -2.38
C LYS A 701 -15.43 -46.66 -1.45
N GLY A 702 -15.51 -46.36 -0.16
CA GLY A 702 -14.42 -46.59 0.80
C GLY A 702 -13.29 -45.55 0.71
N ASP A 703 -12.26 -45.73 1.52
CA ASP A 703 -10.99 -44.99 1.53
C ASP A 703 -9.85 -45.94 1.14
N GLY A 704 -9.52 -45.93 -0.16
CA GLY A 704 -8.65 -46.93 -0.77
C GLY A 704 -9.22 -48.34 -0.61
N GLU A 705 -8.46 -49.21 0.06
CA GLU A 705 -8.83 -50.60 0.29
C GLU A 705 -9.71 -50.83 1.54
N ASN A 706 -10.09 -49.77 2.27
CA ASN A 706 -10.78 -49.84 3.56
C ASN A 706 -12.15 -49.12 3.55
N ILE A 707 -13.06 -49.50 4.43
CA ILE A 707 -14.36 -48.85 4.67
C ILE A 707 -14.27 -47.80 5.80
N ARG A 708 -13.36 -48.05 6.76
CA ARG A 708 -13.16 -47.32 8.02
C ARG A 708 -14.42 -47.24 8.89
N PRO A 709 -15.10 -48.36 9.20
CA PRO A 709 -16.45 -48.34 9.78
C PRO A 709 -16.53 -47.65 11.15
N LYS A 710 -15.45 -47.68 11.93
CA LYS A 710 -15.35 -47.09 13.27
C LYS A 710 -14.85 -45.64 13.30
N SER A 711 -14.33 -45.14 12.18
CA SER A 711 -13.89 -43.75 12.10
C SER A 711 -15.07 -42.79 12.05
N ASN A 712 -14.89 -41.60 12.60
CA ASN A 712 -15.89 -40.54 12.49
C ASN A 712 -15.96 -40.01 11.06
N SER A 713 -17.17 -39.68 10.61
CA SER A 713 -17.42 -39.06 9.31
C SER A 713 -17.19 -37.55 9.37
N THR A 714 -16.47 -37.01 8.40
CA THR A 714 -16.32 -35.57 8.22
C THR A 714 -17.51 -34.96 7.48
N ARG A 715 -17.71 -33.65 7.63
CA ARG A 715 -18.76 -32.90 6.92
C ARG A 715 -18.66 -33.05 5.39
N ALA A 716 -17.46 -33.07 4.82
CA ALA A 716 -17.26 -33.27 3.38
C ALA A 716 -17.64 -34.68 2.92
N GLU A 717 -17.22 -35.71 3.67
CA GLU A 717 -17.58 -37.10 3.35
C GLU A 717 -19.09 -37.31 3.41
N THR A 718 -19.73 -36.79 4.46
CA THR A 718 -21.18 -36.89 4.63
C THR A 718 -21.94 -36.17 3.51
N ALA A 719 -21.51 -34.96 3.14
CA ALA A 719 -22.08 -34.23 2.00
C ALA A 719 -21.92 -35.04 0.70
N GLN A 720 -20.77 -35.69 0.47
CA GLN A 720 -20.55 -36.50 -0.72
C GLN A 720 -21.45 -37.74 -0.77
N VAL A 721 -21.68 -38.41 0.37
CA VAL A 721 -22.57 -39.58 0.43
C VAL A 721 -24.01 -39.17 0.12
N ILE A 722 -24.52 -38.10 0.73
CA ILE A 722 -25.87 -37.60 0.45
C ILE A 722 -25.99 -37.15 -1.01
N TYR A 723 -24.99 -36.47 -1.55
CA TYR A 723 -24.97 -36.08 -2.95
C TYR A 723 -25.08 -37.30 -3.89
N ASN A 724 -24.32 -38.36 -3.60
CA ASN A 724 -24.40 -39.60 -4.38
C ASN A 724 -25.79 -40.24 -4.30
N LEU A 725 -26.49 -40.15 -3.17
CA LEU A 725 -27.84 -40.71 -3.03
C LEU A 725 -28.90 -39.95 -3.83
N LEU A 726 -28.73 -38.63 -3.97
CA LEU A 726 -29.76 -37.78 -4.57
C LEU A 726 -29.53 -37.51 -6.06
N PHE A 727 -28.29 -37.59 -6.55
CA PHE A 727 -27.91 -37.07 -7.87
C PHE A 727 -27.05 -38.01 -8.72
N LYS A 728 -26.79 -39.24 -8.26
CA LYS A 728 -26.03 -40.25 -9.00
C LYS A 728 -26.94 -41.45 -9.23
#